data_AF-A0A7H9ARU3-F1
#
_entry.id   AF-A0A7H9ARU3-F1
#
_cell.length_a   1.000
_cell.length_b   1.000
_cell.length_c   1.000
_cell.angle_alpha   90.00
_cell.angle_beta   90.00
_cell.angle_gamma   90.00
#
_symmetry.space_group_name_H-M   'P 1'
#
loop_
_entity.id
_entity.type
_entity.pdbx_description
1 polymer ?
#
loop_
_entity_poly.entity_id
_entity_poly.type
_entity_poly.pdbx_seq_one_letter_code
_entity_poly.pdbx_strand_id
1 'polypeptide(L)'
;MDTIQKQLLKLTIFLFTIIAFGQANKVSVVNNENGIKLVVNGEDFMINGMNWDYIPIGTNTVNAAFWKKSDDIIKAGLDTEMSLLKNMNVNVIRQYTGVPAKWIKYIYQNYGIYTMLNDSFGRYGLTLDGVWTPVTDYNNPRTQEFLLAEIDKLVKEYKDTPGLLMYLLGNENNYGLFWAGAETEDFPDGQEKIDAVGELRGRPMYRLMNEASKRIKAMDTLHPVAICNGDVLFIDIIADECEDVDIYGTNTYRGVSFGDMFQVVKDKLNKPIMFTEFGADAYNTVKNAEDQKMQAYYMVNNWKEIYQNAAGLGKAENSLGGFTFQFSDGWWKAGFDDRKDADTHQTEATWNGGGYTLDLAYEGANNMNEEWFGICAKGATNPRGLYDLYPRAAYYALKEAHQLNPYGEGVNLDFVNNHFNNINLMDAVLRARGDKAALNGEQAKLLRVSNLQAKLSTFSTGGSLITTPQNADLDNPNTFPNQLGFDHMQSYFVGIEGNPASNMRAEVNFNVVGNVAQNPINEIFYENRARPITVSTPEGEVPLVDNNRVAVYQAEFEWNAKEFDLRGFYRTGHYHWGYEGDFFGLYPEANYGPNLDIYNGEILGAEVDGKGVLKGLKAAIGPQLWWGANPTMLFKYKKHIGKFDITGIYHRDFETEIIFDENGRRVLDANQLRSGVVPPWPTERATLAVEREFGKFGVMLGGIWAGSPLNGTSFQDVRGTPGNYVVFEDRIQASDNWGGKVKFTYEGGKFNWYGQAAAMGLIANGGADQTMTFTGWKLRDTGSGNQVNALSGFTFSTGNFQIAPNFLWQKPLVGAIPQDVEGPGRLRNIIDDPFSVRWNRETTAGEILLTYDPTPGTWMYEWDNDRSEDAKFAMNLGFVYRHLPTTMDAHIGFLADRSIFSFPNSAPAQDLWEVHSRIVSKLGPDFGMIGNFYYGNGQGNGDSERLIKRFGGDIRMIYKKYKLQYTQKINDWGPFDYHRDFNLTYPVQLMLDLSTTLGKPDWFILPSTQIGIRGTWRSLNEFSPRYSPNNALEFAAAPIISPVGFGNGSEWEIMTYIHINIGK
;
A
#
# COMPACT_ATOMS: atom_id res chain seq x y z
N MET A 1 12.26 -26.99 -67.69
CA MET A 1 11.31 -26.10 -67.00
C MET A 1 11.63 -24.67 -67.38
N ASP A 2 10.69 -23.99 -68.02
CA ASP A 2 10.76 -22.56 -68.35
C ASP A 2 10.82 -21.69 -67.09
N THR A 3 11.33 -20.47 -67.25
CA THR A 3 11.51 -19.47 -66.17
C THR A 3 10.23 -19.24 -65.36
N ILE A 4 9.06 -19.34 -65.99
CA ILE A 4 7.74 -19.23 -65.36
C ILE A 4 7.44 -20.43 -64.45
N GLN A 5 7.78 -21.66 -64.85
CA GLN A 5 7.57 -22.85 -64.02
C GLN A 5 8.48 -22.85 -62.78
N LYS A 6 9.69 -22.30 -62.88
CA LYS A 6 10.58 -22.12 -61.71
C LYS A 6 10.06 -21.05 -60.75
N GLN A 7 9.45 -19.97 -61.24
CA GLN A 7 8.85 -18.95 -60.39
C GLN A 7 7.56 -19.44 -59.72
N LEU A 8 6.72 -20.19 -60.45
CA LEU A 8 5.54 -20.87 -59.88
C LEU A 8 5.94 -21.89 -58.83
N LEU A 9 6.95 -22.73 -59.07
CA LEU A 9 7.43 -23.68 -58.07
C LEU A 9 7.99 -22.97 -56.84
N LYS A 10 8.73 -21.86 -56.99
CA LYS A 10 9.21 -21.04 -55.87
C LYS A 10 8.06 -20.40 -55.09
N LEU A 11 7.03 -19.88 -55.78
CA LEU A 11 5.84 -19.31 -55.14
C LEU A 11 5.03 -20.37 -54.41
N THR A 12 4.86 -21.55 -55.00
CA THR A 12 4.18 -22.70 -54.38
C THR A 12 4.97 -23.19 -53.18
N ILE A 13 6.30 -23.35 -53.28
CA ILE A 13 7.14 -23.71 -52.13
C ILE A 13 7.07 -22.64 -51.04
N PHE A 14 7.09 -21.34 -51.40
CA PHE A 14 6.99 -20.22 -50.45
C PHE A 14 5.61 -20.17 -49.76
N LEU A 15 4.53 -20.44 -50.49
CA LEU A 15 3.17 -20.56 -49.94
C LEU A 15 3.05 -21.79 -49.03
N PHE A 16 3.66 -22.92 -49.39
CA PHE A 16 3.71 -24.11 -48.53
C PHE A 16 4.55 -23.89 -47.27
N THR A 17 5.67 -23.16 -47.32
CA THR A 17 6.40 -22.78 -46.11
C THR A 17 5.59 -21.82 -45.24
N ILE A 18 4.90 -20.83 -45.80
CA ILE A 18 4.03 -19.93 -45.03
C ILE A 18 2.91 -20.70 -44.33
N ILE A 19 2.33 -21.72 -44.98
CA ILE A 19 1.29 -22.59 -44.39
C ILE A 19 1.88 -23.49 -43.29
N ALA A 20 3.11 -24.01 -43.46
CA ALA A 20 3.77 -24.85 -42.46
C ALA A 20 4.23 -24.07 -41.21
N PHE A 21 4.56 -22.78 -41.33
CA PHE A 21 4.97 -21.92 -40.21
C PHE A 21 3.80 -21.29 -39.43
N GLY A 22 2.55 -21.58 -39.81
CA GLY A 22 1.34 -20.99 -39.23
C GLY A 22 0.35 -21.95 -38.57
N GLN A 23 0.63 -23.26 -38.49
CA GLN A 23 -0.28 -24.21 -37.85
C GLN A 23 -0.07 -24.26 -36.33
N ALA A 24 -1.18 -24.25 -35.58
CA ALA A 24 -1.20 -24.52 -34.15
C ALA A 24 -0.65 -25.93 -33.87
N ASN A 25 -0.01 -26.10 -32.71
CA ASN A 25 0.58 -27.37 -32.31
C ASN A 25 -0.52 -28.42 -32.07
N LYS A 26 -0.31 -29.65 -32.54
CA LYS A 26 -1.22 -30.76 -32.22
C LYS A 26 -0.69 -31.49 -30.99
N VAL A 27 -1.43 -31.41 -29.90
CA VAL A 27 -1.10 -32.00 -28.61
C VAL A 27 -2.16 -33.05 -28.25
N SER A 28 -1.71 -34.25 -27.89
CA SER A 28 -2.62 -35.35 -27.54
C SER A 28 -2.07 -36.20 -26.42
N VAL A 29 -2.97 -36.69 -25.56
CA VAL A 29 -2.66 -37.76 -24.60
C VAL A 29 -2.83 -39.11 -25.30
N VAL A 30 -1.78 -39.93 -25.25
CA VAL A 30 -1.79 -41.30 -25.81
C VAL A 30 -1.70 -42.29 -24.66
N ASN A 31 -2.68 -43.19 -24.58
CA ASN A 31 -2.72 -44.30 -23.64
C ASN A 31 -2.55 -45.62 -24.42
N ASN A 32 -1.50 -46.39 -24.11
CA ASN A 32 -1.21 -47.68 -24.74
C ASN A 32 -0.64 -48.68 -23.72
N GLU A 33 -0.26 -49.88 -24.19
CA GLU A 33 0.28 -50.96 -23.33
C GLU A 33 1.55 -50.58 -22.56
N ASN A 34 2.27 -49.53 -22.99
CA ASN A 34 3.49 -49.03 -22.34
C ASN A 34 3.20 -47.86 -21.38
N GLY A 35 1.92 -47.52 -21.14
CA GLY A 35 1.49 -46.44 -20.25
C GLY A 35 0.86 -45.25 -20.95
N ILE A 36 0.71 -44.15 -20.20
CA ILE A 36 0.10 -42.90 -20.66
C ILE A 36 1.19 -41.84 -20.85
N LYS A 37 1.23 -41.20 -22.02
CA LYS A 37 2.21 -40.15 -22.36
C LYS A 37 1.59 -38.99 -23.14
N LEU A 38 2.26 -37.85 -23.12
CA LEU A 38 1.90 -36.69 -23.93
C LEU A 38 2.66 -36.76 -25.26
N VAL A 39 1.96 -36.50 -26.36
CA VAL A 39 2.54 -36.46 -27.71
C VAL A 39 2.30 -35.06 -28.29
N VAL A 40 3.39 -34.39 -28.69
CA VAL A 40 3.35 -33.04 -29.26
C VAL A 40 3.89 -33.12 -30.69
N ASN A 41 3.06 -32.78 -31.68
CA ASN A 41 3.40 -32.85 -33.10
C ASN A 41 3.93 -34.22 -33.57
N GLY A 42 3.52 -35.31 -32.91
CA GLY A 42 3.92 -36.68 -33.24
C GLY A 42 5.12 -37.22 -32.44
N GLU A 43 5.76 -36.40 -31.61
CA GLU A 43 6.90 -36.79 -30.78
C GLU A 43 6.48 -36.98 -29.31
N ASP A 44 7.04 -38.00 -28.65
CA ASP A 44 6.84 -38.23 -27.22
C ASP A 44 7.43 -37.07 -26.40
N PHE A 45 6.65 -36.53 -25.48
CA PHE A 45 6.96 -35.27 -24.80
C PHE A 45 6.85 -35.38 -23.28
N MET A 46 7.95 -35.15 -22.59
CA MET A 46 8.00 -35.04 -21.12
C MET A 46 7.98 -33.55 -20.74
N ILE A 47 7.08 -33.15 -19.83
CA ILE A 47 7.00 -31.77 -19.37
C ILE A 47 8.06 -31.51 -18.30
N ASN A 48 9.13 -30.82 -18.71
CA ASN A 48 10.12 -30.21 -17.82
C ASN A 48 9.70 -28.76 -17.58
N GLY A 49 8.69 -28.59 -16.73
CA GLY A 49 7.98 -27.34 -16.55
C GLY A 49 8.55 -26.44 -15.48
N MET A 50 8.24 -25.15 -15.60
CA MET A 50 8.50 -24.13 -14.57
C MET A 50 7.27 -23.23 -14.36
N ASN A 51 6.92 -22.97 -13.09
CA ASN A 51 5.99 -21.90 -12.76
C ASN A 51 6.68 -20.55 -12.96
N TRP A 52 6.10 -19.71 -13.81
CA TRP A 52 6.74 -18.49 -14.26
C TRP A 52 5.80 -17.28 -14.17
N ASP A 53 6.32 -16.23 -13.55
CA ASP A 53 5.77 -14.87 -13.55
C ASP A 53 6.91 -13.86 -13.76
N TYR A 54 6.54 -12.59 -13.94
CA TYR A 54 7.50 -11.49 -13.99
C TYR A 54 7.05 -10.36 -13.06
N ILE A 55 7.50 -10.45 -11.82
CA ILE A 55 7.15 -9.50 -10.76
C ILE A 55 8.43 -8.87 -10.19
N PRO A 56 8.69 -7.59 -10.48
CA PRO A 56 9.83 -6.86 -9.91
C PRO A 56 9.72 -6.63 -8.40
N ILE A 57 10.86 -6.44 -7.72
CA ILE A 57 10.90 -6.07 -6.30
C ILE A 57 10.18 -4.73 -6.10
N GLY A 58 9.38 -4.61 -5.03
CA GLY A 58 8.54 -3.45 -4.72
C GLY A 58 7.19 -3.44 -5.44
N THR A 59 6.84 -4.52 -6.14
CA THR A 59 5.56 -4.68 -6.86
C THR A 59 4.91 -6.02 -6.53
N ASN A 60 3.61 -6.16 -6.82
CA ASN A 60 2.84 -7.39 -6.65
C ASN A 60 2.11 -7.77 -7.95
N THR A 61 1.33 -8.85 -7.92
CA THR A 61 0.56 -9.34 -9.09
C THR A 61 -0.41 -8.31 -9.68
N VAL A 62 -0.88 -7.36 -8.89
CA VAL A 62 -1.83 -6.31 -9.32
C VAL A 62 -1.09 -5.16 -10.00
N ASN A 63 -0.06 -4.61 -9.36
CA ASN A 63 0.58 -3.36 -9.81
C ASN A 63 1.83 -3.58 -10.72
N ALA A 64 2.42 -4.78 -10.75
CA ALA A 64 3.54 -5.09 -11.65
C ALA A 64 3.12 -4.89 -13.10
N ALA A 65 1.92 -5.37 -13.46
CA ALA A 65 1.26 -5.17 -14.75
C ALA A 65 2.21 -5.39 -15.95
N PHE A 66 3.02 -6.45 -15.91
CA PHE A 66 4.09 -6.71 -16.87
C PHE A 66 3.60 -6.68 -18.33
N TRP A 67 2.47 -7.32 -18.61
CA TRP A 67 1.87 -7.38 -19.95
C TRP A 67 1.28 -6.05 -20.45
N LYS A 68 1.14 -5.04 -19.57
CA LYS A 68 0.72 -3.68 -19.94
C LYS A 68 1.92 -2.75 -20.21
N LYS A 69 3.16 -3.21 -20.04
CA LYS A 69 4.38 -2.43 -20.36
C LYS A 69 4.60 -2.34 -21.87
N SER A 70 5.58 -1.54 -22.30
CA SER A 70 5.95 -1.45 -23.71
C SER A 70 6.57 -2.74 -24.23
N ASP A 71 6.41 -3.01 -25.53
CA ASP A 71 6.94 -4.24 -26.16
C ASP A 71 8.45 -4.41 -25.97
N ASP A 72 9.21 -3.32 -25.93
CA ASP A 72 10.66 -3.32 -25.67
C ASP A 72 11.01 -3.81 -24.25
N ILE A 73 10.24 -3.41 -23.23
CA ILE A 73 10.45 -3.87 -21.85
C ILE A 73 10.05 -5.34 -21.72
N ILE A 74 8.88 -5.72 -22.25
CA ILE A 74 8.41 -7.10 -22.20
C ILE A 74 9.42 -8.03 -22.88
N LYS A 75 9.87 -7.65 -24.08
CA LYS A 75 10.89 -8.41 -24.81
C LYS A 75 12.18 -8.55 -24.01
N ALA A 76 12.68 -7.49 -23.40
CA ALA A 76 13.92 -7.54 -22.62
C ALA A 76 13.81 -8.46 -21.39
N GLY A 77 12.66 -8.43 -20.68
CA GLY A 77 12.40 -9.34 -19.57
C GLY A 77 12.34 -10.80 -20.01
N LEU A 78 11.59 -11.08 -21.09
CA LEU A 78 11.50 -12.41 -21.69
C LEU A 78 12.86 -12.91 -22.20
N ASP A 79 13.63 -12.06 -22.89
CA ASP A 79 14.90 -12.46 -23.49
C ASP A 79 15.91 -12.91 -22.42
N THR A 80 15.85 -12.30 -21.24
CA THR A 80 16.72 -12.63 -20.09
C THR A 80 16.27 -13.94 -19.45
N GLU A 81 15.01 -14.03 -19.02
CA GLU A 81 14.54 -15.16 -18.23
C GLU A 81 14.31 -16.44 -19.07
N MET A 82 13.79 -16.32 -20.30
CA MET A 82 13.59 -17.48 -21.18
C MET A 82 14.93 -18.07 -21.66
N SER A 83 15.98 -17.26 -21.75
CA SER A 83 17.34 -17.76 -22.03
C SER A 83 17.85 -18.64 -20.90
N LEU A 84 17.60 -18.27 -19.64
CA LEU A 84 17.95 -19.07 -18.46
C LEU A 84 17.12 -20.36 -18.41
N LEU A 85 15.81 -20.28 -18.61
CA LEU A 85 14.92 -21.46 -18.65
C LEU A 85 15.35 -22.46 -19.74
N LYS A 86 15.62 -21.97 -20.95
CA LYS A 86 16.16 -22.81 -22.04
C LYS A 86 17.51 -23.42 -21.66
N ASN A 87 18.38 -22.67 -20.98
CA ASN A 87 19.68 -23.15 -20.53
C ASN A 87 19.60 -24.28 -19.48
N MET A 88 18.53 -24.33 -18.69
CA MET A 88 18.25 -25.42 -17.75
C MET A 88 17.36 -26.52 -18.33
N ASN A 89 17.17 -26.55 -19.65
CA ASN A 89 16.35 -27.53 -20.38
C ASN A 89 14.86 -27.55 -19.96
N VAL A 90 14.33 -26.41 -19.49
CA VAL A 90 12.88 -26.22 -19.35
C VAL A 90 12.27 -26.09 -20.74
N ASN A 91 11.19 -26.84 -20.97
CA ASN A 91 10.49 -26.87 -22.26
C ASN A 91 9.03 -26.41 -22.18
N VAL A 92 8.50 -26.17 -20.97
CA VAL A 92 7.16 -25.61 -20.76
C VAL A 92 7.18 -24.60 -19.61
N ILE A 93 6.45 -23.50 -19.75
CA ILE A 93 6.10 -22.62 -18.63
C ILE A 93 4.61 -22.70 -18.33
N ARG A 94 4.27 -22.64 -17.03
CA ARG A 94 2.90 -22.42 -16.57
C ARG A 94 2.72 -20.92 -16.36
N GLN A 95 1.69 -20.35 -16.97
CA GLN A 95 1.37 -18.94 -16.83
C GLN A 95 -0.13 -18.68 -16.76
N TYR A 96 -0.54 -17.75 -15.91
CA TYR A 96 -1.91 -17.27 -15.81
C TYR A 96 -2.41 -16.61 -17.11
N THR A 97 -3.74 -16.63 -17.30
CA THR A 97 -4.40 -15.89 -18.38
C THR A 97 -4.10 -14.39 -18.31
N GLY A 98 -4.21 -13.69 -19.46
CA GLY A 98 -3.89 -12.27 -19.59
C GLY A 98 -2.56 -11.97 -20.29
N VAL A 99 -1.73 -12.99 -20.58
CA VAL A 99 -0.58 -12.87 -21.48
C VAL A 99 -1.04 -12.72 -22.93
N PRO A 100 -0.71 -11.63 -23.65
CA PRO A 100 -1.07 -11.52 -25.06
C PRO A 100 -0.53 -12.68 -25.91
N ALA A 101 -1.36 -13.29 -26.76
CA ALA A 101 -0.99 -14.44 -27.61
C ALA A 101 0.31 -14.25 -28.41
N LYS A 102 0.64 -13.01 -28.80
CA LYS A 102 1.91 -12.68 -29.48
C LYS A 102 3.14 -13.06 -28.66
N TRP A 103 3.07 -13.00 -27.34
CA TRP A 103 4.19 -13.30 -26.44
C TRP A 103 4.34 -14.79 -26.18
N ILE A 104 3.26 -15.56 -26.13
CA ILE A 104 3.32 -17.04 -26.16
C ILE A 104 4.06 -17.49 -27.44
N LYS A 105 3.65 -16.95 -28.59
CA LYS A 105 4.32 -17.20 -29.87
C LYS A 105 5.79 -16.79 -29.85
N TYR A 106 6.11 -15.64 -29.27
CA TYR A 106 7.49 -15.15 -29.15
C TYR A 106 8.36 -16.10 -28.32
N ILE A 107 7.87 -16.53 -27.15
CA ILE A 107 8.56 -17.46 -26.25
C ILE A 107 8.84 -18.78 -26.98
N TYR A 108 7.83 -19.34 -27.64
CA TYR A 108 7.98 -20.58 -28.39
C TYR A 108 8.94 -20.47 -29.58
N GLN A 109 8.80 -19.45 -30.42
CA GLN A 109 9.61 -19.33 -31.64
C GLN A 109 11.09 -19.04 -31.37
N ASN A 110 11.41 -18.30 -30.31
CA ASN A 110 12.79 -17.92 -30.00
C ASN A 110 13.46 -18.89 -29.02
N TYR A 111 12.68 -19.47 -28.10
CA TYR A 111 13.23 -20.30 -27.02
C TYR A 111 12.85 -21.77 -27.12
N GLY A 112 11.82 -22.13 -27.89
CA GLY A 112 11.31 -23.51 -27.97
C GLY A 112 10.54 -23.94 -26.72
N ILE A 113 10.08 -22.97 -25.92
CA ILE A 113 9.35 -23.19 -24.68
C ILE A 113 7.85 -23.08 -24.97
N TYR A 114 7.09 -24.10 -24.62
CA TYR A 114 5.64 -24.10 -24.72
C TYR A 114 4.97 -23.42 -23.51
N THR A 115 3.71 -23.05 -23.64
CA THR A 115 2.92 -22.45 -22.57
C THR A 115 1.73 -23.33 -22.22
N MET A 116 1.63 -23.72 -20.95
CA MET A 116 0.38 -24.16 -20.34
C MET A 116 -0.36 -22.94 -19.82
N LEU A 117 -1.54 -22.66 -20.39
CA LEU A 117 -2.31 -21.46 -20.09
C LEU A 117 -3.29 -21.75 -18.94
N ASN A 118 -3.08 -21.09 -17.81
CA ASN A 118 -3.76 -21.35 -16.55
C ASN A 118 -4.87 -20.34 -16.27
N ASP A 119 -6.12 -20.77 -16.31
CA ASP A 119 -7.26 -19.98 -15.86
C ASP A 119 -7.58 -20.29 -14.40
N SER A 120 -7.70 -19.27 -13.53
CA SER A 120 -7.95 -19.50 -12.10
C SER A 120 -9.32 -20.13 -11.80
N PHE A 121 -10.24 -20.13 -12.77
CA PHE A 121 -11.59 -20.65 -12.67
C PHE A 121 -12.36 -20.14 -11.43
N GLY A 122 -12.13 -18.87 -11.08
CA GLY A 122 -12.74 -18.21 -9.91
C GLY A 122 -12.11 -18.53 -8.55
N ARG A 123 -10.89 -19.09 -8.50
CA ARG A 123 -10.21 -19.42 -7.23
C ARG A 123 -10.09 -18.24 -6.26
N TYR A 124 -9.80 -17.05 -6.80
CA TYR A 124 -9.48 -15.84 -6.02
C TYR A 124 -10.66 -14.87 -5.91
N GLY A 125 -11.88 -15.33 -6.17
CA GLY A 125 -13.09 -14.51 -6.17
C GLY A 125 -13.48 -13.99 -7.55
N LEU A 126 -14.71 -13.46 -7.64
CA LEU A 126 -15.33 -12.99 -8.88
C LEU A 126 -16.05 -11.67 -8.67
N THR A 127 -16.00 -10.78 -9.66
CA THR A 127 -16.90 -9.61 -9.71
C THR A 127 -18.14 -9.96 -10.52
N LEU A 128 -19.27 -10.18 -9.86
CA LEU A 128 -20.56 -10.47 -10.51
C LEU A 128 -21.48 -9.25 -10.41
N ASP A 129 -21.97 -8.73 -11.53
CA ASP A 129 -22.86 -7.56 -11.60
C ASP A 129 -22.33 -6.31 -10.85
N GLY A 130 -21.00 -6.12 -10.84
CA GLY A 130 -20.33 -5.03 -10.12
C GLY A 130 -20.12 -5.27 -8.62
N VAL A 131 -20.36 -6.49 -8.13
CA VAL A 131 -20.14 -6.88 -6.73
C VAL A 131 -18.99 -7.89 -6.64
N TRP A 132 -17.91 -7.52 -5.94
CA TRP A 132 -16.84 -8.45 -5.61
C TRP A 132 -17.36 -9.53 -4.66
N THR A 133 -17.14 -10.78 -5.03
CA THR A 133 -17.48 -11.96 -4.23
C THR A 133 -16.17 -12.71 -3.96
N PRO A 134 -15.64 -12.67 -2.74
CA PRO A 134 -14.30 -13.22 -2.44
C PRO A 134 -14.27 -14.75 -2.51
N VAL A 135 -15.41 -15.42 -2.27
CA VAL A 135 -15.55 -16.88 -2.31
C VAL A 135 -16.54 -17.27 -3.41
N THR A 136 -16.06 -18.03 -4.39
CA THR A 136 -16.88 -18.43 -5.54
C THR A 136 -17.90 -19.51 -5.16
N ASP A 137 -19.16 -19.27 -5.49
CA ASP A 137 -20.25 -20.25 -5.41
C ASP A 137 -20.51 -20.88 -6.79
N TYR A 138 -19.95 -22.07 -7.00
CA TYR A 138 -20.07 -22.83 -8.25
C TYR A 138 -21.46 -23.41 -8.51
N ASN A 139 -22.35 -23.44 -7.52
CA ASN A 139 -23.73 -23.91 -7.71
C ASN A 139 -24.68 -22.80 -8.20
N ASN A 140 -24.23 -21.54 -8.13
CA ASN A 140 -25.02 -20.39 -8.58
C ASN A 140 -25.03 -20.32 -10.13
N PRO A 141 -26.21 -20.33 -10.78
CA PRO A 141 -26.30 -20.28 -12.24
C PRO A 141 -25.60 -19.07 -12.88
N ARG A 142 -25.56 -17.92 -12.19
CA ARG A 142 -24.87 -16.71 -12.68
C ARG A 142 -23.36 -16.88 -12.68
N THR A 143 -22.81 -17.51 -11.65
CA THR A 143 -21.38 -17.86 -11.58
C THR A 143 -21.02 -18.80 -12.73
N GLN A 144 -21.86 -19.82 -12.95
CA GLN A 144 -21.66 -20.80 -14.01
C GLN A 144 -21.65 -20.14 -15.40
N GLU A 145 -22.64 -19.30 -15.69
CA GLU A 145 -22.71 -18.56 -16.95
C GLU A 145 -21.50 -17.65 -17.14
N PHE A 146 -21.07 -16.93 -16.10
CA PHE A 146 -19.91 -16.06 -16.14
C PHE A 146 -18.61 -16.82 -16.45
N LEU A 147 -18.30 -17.87 -15.67
CA LEU A 147 -17.08 -18.67 -15.84
C LEU A 147 -17.05 -19.34 -17.21
N LEU A 148 -18.16 -19.93 -17.66
CA LEU A 148 -18.22 -20.56 -18.98
C LEU A 148 -18.06 -19.55 -20.12
N ALA A 149 -18.54 -18.31 -19.96
CA ALA A 149 -18.32 -17.24 -20.92
C ALA A 149 -16.85 -16.76 -20.95
N GLU A 150 -16.17 -16.72 -19.81
CA GLU A 150 -14.73 -16.46 -19.75
C GLU A 150 -13.93 -17.54 -20.48
N ILE A 151 -14.29 -18.81 -20.29
CA ILE A 151 -13.69 -19.93 -21.03
C ILE A 151 -13.93 -19.83 -22.54
N ASP A 152 -15.13 -19.48 -22.99
CA ASP A 152 -15.37 -19.26 -24.43
C ASP A 152 -14.47 -18.16 -25.00
N LYS A 153 -14.26 -17.09 -24.23
CA LYS A 153 -13.40 -15.98 -24.63
C LYS A 153 -11.94 -16.42 -24.67
N LEU A 154 -11.48 -17.14 -23.65
CA LEU A 154 -10.14 -17.72 -23.56
C LEU A 154 -9.83 -18.55 -24.81
N VAL A 155 -10.66 -19.53 -25.15
CA VAL A 155 -10.38 -20.43 -26.28
C VAL A 155 -10.40 -19.67 -27.62
N LYS A 156 -11.32 -18.71 -27.79
CA LYS A 156 -11.34 -17.85 -28.99
C LYS A 156 -10.06 -17.04 -29.17
N GLU A 157 -9.44 -16.62 -28.08
CA GLU A 157 -8.24 -15.80 -28.10
C GLU A 157 -6.96 -16.63 -28.35
N TYR A 158 -6.88 -17.85 -27.82
CA TYR A 158 -5.62 -18.60 -27.75
C TYR A 158 -5.50 -19.85 -28.62
N LYS A 159 -6.60 -20.49 -29.06
CA LYS A 159 -6.55 -21.81 -29.73
C LYS A 159 -5.62 -21.91 -30.95
N ASP A 160 -5.44 -20.80 -31.67
CA ASP A 160 -4.62 -20.74 -32.88
C ASP A 160 -3.19 -20.24 -32.60
N THR A 161 -2.77 -20.17 -31.33
CA THR A 161 -1.48 -19.60 -30.91
C THR A 161 -0.37 -20.65 -30.96
N PRO A 162 0.65 -20.48 -31.83
CA PRO A 162 1.81 -21.37 -31.82
C PRO A 162 2.53 -21.31 -30.47
N GLY A 163 2.86 -22.47 -29.91
CA GLY A 163 3.46 -22.59 -28.58
C GLY A 163 2.49 -22.82 -27.44
N LEU A 164 1.17 -22.73 -27.65
CA LEU A 164 0.20 -23.22 -26.69
C LEU A 164 0.34 -24.75 -26.55
N LEU A 165 0.40 -25.25 -25.32
CA LEU A 165 0.48 -26.69 -25.04
C LEU A 165 -0.88 -27.26 -24.66
N MET A 166 -1.52 -26.65 -23.66
CA MET A 166 -2.78 -27.11 -23.08
C MET A 166 -3.43 -26.01 -22.24
N TYR A 167 -4.71 -26.19 -21.95
CA TYR A 167 -5.45 -25.35 -21.00
C TYR A 167 -5.45 -26.01 -19.63
N LEU A 168 -5.22 -25.23 -18.58
CA LEU A 168 -5.34 -25.65 -17.20
C LEU A 168 -6.49 -24.88 -16.54
N LEU A 169 -7.46 -25.62 -16.00
CA LEU A 169 -8.60 -25.06 -15.27
C LEU A 169 -8.37 -25.14 -13.76
N GLY A 170 -8.32 -23.99 -13.12
CA GLY A 170 -8.19 -23.82 -11.68
C GLY A 170 -6.77 -23.61 -11.19
N ASN A 171 -6.66 -23.24 -9.92
CA ASN A 171 -5.44 -23.28 -9.12
C ASN A 171 -5.80 -23.67 -7.68
N GLU A 172 -5.95 -24.96 -7.40
CA GLU A 172 -6.37 -25.46 -6.07
C GLU A 172 -7.73 -24.92 -5.62
N ASN A 173 -8.71 -24.90 -6.52
CA ASN A 173 -10.07 -24.41 -6.22
C ASN A 173 -10.75 -25.20 -5.10
N ASN A 174 -10.34 -26.45 -4.89
CA ASN A 174 -10.78 -27.29 -3.79
C ASN A 174 -10.33 -26.77 -2.41
N TYR A 175 -9.16 -26.11 -2.32
CA TYR A 175 -8.71 -25.45 -1.09
C TYR A 175 -9.53 -24.17 -0.82
N GLY A 176 -9.88 -23.43 -1.88
CA GLY A 176 -10.78 -22.26 -1.81
C GLY A 176 -12.22 -22.59 -1.37
N LEU A 177 -12.56 -23.87 -1.18
CA LEU A 177 -13.81 -24.27 -0.55
C LEU A 177 -13.78 -24.11 0.99
N PHE A 178 -12.59 -24.06 1.58
CA PHE A 178 -12.39 -24.04 3.04
C PHE A 178 -11.99 -22.66 3.58
N TRP A 179 -11.19 -21.89 2.82
CA TRP A 179 -10.75 -20.54 3.22
C TRP A 179 -10.77 -19.55 2.03
N ALA A 180 -10.72 -18.25 2.33
CA ALA A 180 -10.72 -17.16 1.36
C ALA A 180 -9.30 -16.56 1.21
N GLY A 181 -8.99 -15.93 0.07
CA GLY A 181 -7.71 -15.22 -0.13
C GLY A 181 -6.65 -15.99 -0.93
N ALA A 182 -5.47 -15.38 -1.06
CA ALA A 182 -4.30 -15.90 -1.78
C ALA A 182 -3.28 -16.59 -0.89
N GLU A 183 -3.33 -16.37 0.43
CA GLU A 183 -2.47 -17.03 1.41
C GLU A 183 -2.97 -18.46 1.75
N THR A 184 -2.05 -19.35 2.12
CA THR A 184 -2.32 -20.74 2.47
C THR A 184 -2.73 -20.84 3.94
N GLU A 185 -3.85 -21.51 4.25
CA GLU A 185 -4.37 -21.72 5.61
C GLU A 185 -4.52 -23.23 5.94
N ASP A 186 -4.64 -23.55 7.24
CA ASP A 186 -4.89 -24.92 7.71
C ASP A 186 -6.33 -25.37 7.45
N PHE A 187 -6.52 -26.69 7.26
CA PHE A 187 -7.85 -27.28 7.11
C PHE A 187 -8.66 -27.32 8.42
N PRO A 188 -10.01 -27.24 8.35
CA PRO A 188 -10.86 -27.43 9.51
C PRO A 188 -10.85 -28.87 10.04
N ASP A 189 -10.92 -29.04 11.37
CA ASP A 189 -10.96 -30.35 12.03
C ASP A 189 -12.24 -31.16 11.69
N GLY A 190 -12.03 -32.37 11.16
CA GLY A 190 -13.00 -33.46 11.04
C GLY A 190 -13.37 -33.87 9.62
N GLN A 191 -13.18 -35.16 9.28
CA GLN A 191 -13.44 -35.71 7.93
C GLN A 191 -14.90 -35.53 7.46
N GLU A 192 -15.88 -35.64 8.36
CA GLU A 192 -17.30 -35.45 7.99
C GLU A 192 -17.59 -34.05 7.41
N LYS A 193 -16.90 -33.01 7.90
CA LYS A 193 -17.05 -31.65 7.37
C LYS A 193 -16.39 -31.50 6.01
N ILE A 194 -15.23 -32.13 5.83
CA ILE A 194 -14.51 -32.16 4.55
C ILE A 194 -15.38 -32.84 3.49
N ASP A 195 -15.95 -34.00 3.82
CA ASP A 195 -16.82 -34.76 2.92
C ASP A 195 -18.09 -33.96 2.57
N ALA A 196 -18.73 -33.32 3.56
CA ALA A 196 -19.90 -32.48 3.34
C ALA A 196 -19.60 -31.27 2.43
N VAL A 197 -18.44 -30.63 2.61
CA VAL A 197 -17.98 -29.53 1.72
C VAL A 197 -17.70 -30.05 0.31
N GLY A 198 -17.06 -31.22 0.20
CA GLY A 198 -16.83 -31.91 -1.07
C GLY A 198 -18.12 -32.12 -1.85
N GLU A 199 -19.16 -32.65 -1.22
CA GLU A 199 -20.45 -32.91 -1.87
C GLU A 199 -21.25 -31.63 -2.16
N LEU A 200 -21.37 -30.71 -1.20
CA LEU A 200 -22.21 -29.52 -1.35
C LEU A 200 -21.61 -28.44 -2.24
N ARG A 201 -20.26 -28.33 -2.26
CA ARG A 201 -19.55 -27.23 -2.94
C ARG A 201 -18.54 -27.74 -3.97
N GLY A 202 -17.83 -28.83 -3.68
CA GLY A 202 -16.86 -29.44 -4.59
C GLY A 202 -17.50 -30.09 -5.82
N ARG A 203 -18.54 -30.92 -5.65
CA ARG A 203 -19.23 -31.59 -6.75
C ARG A 203 -19.79 -30.62 -7.80
N PRO A 204 -20.47 -29.51 -7.43
CA PRO A 204 -20.85 -28.46 -8.40
C PRO A 204 -19.66 -27.87 -9.16
N MET A 205 -18.52 -27.64 -8.49
CA MET A 205 -17.31 -27.10 -9.10
C MET A 205 -16.71 -28.07 -10.13
N TYR A 206 -16.51 -29.34 -9.77
CA TYR A 206 -15.95 -30.35 -10.69
C TYR A 206 -16.86 -30.61 -11.88
N ARG A 207 -18.18 -30.64 -11.67
CA ARG A 207 -19.15 -30.71 -12.77
C ARG A 207 -19.00 -29.53 -13.73
N LEU A 208 -18.86 -28.32 -13.20
CA LEU A 208 -18.67 -27.13 -14.02
C LEU A 208 -17.32 -27.15 -14.77
N MET A 209 -16.24 -27.62 -14.14
CA MET A 209 -14.95 -27.84 -14.80
C MET A 209 -15.06 -28.85 -15.95
N ASN A 210 -15.88 -29.89 -15.79
CA ASN A 210 -16.14 -30.85 -16.86
C ASN A 210 -16.92 -30.22 -18.02
N GLU A 211 -17.96 -29.43 -17.73
CA GLU A 211 -18.70 -28.68 -18.74
C GLU A 211 -17.81 -27.66 -19.47
N ALA A 212 -16.92 -26.96 -18.76
CA ALA A 212 -15.91 -26.11 -19.35
C ALA A 212 -14.97 -26.89 -20.28
N SER A 213 -14.53 -28.09 -19.85
CA SER A 213 -13.67 -28.98 -20.65
C SER A 213 -14.34 -29.41 -21.96
N LYS A 214 -15.63 -29.79 -21.91
CA LYS A 214 -16.43 -30.09 -23.12
C LYS A 214 -16.50 -28.89 -24.06
N ARG A 215 -16.71 -27.68 -23.50
CA ARG A 215 -16.77 -26.44 -24.27
C ARG A 215 -15.45 -26.13 -24.97
N ILE A 216 -14.33 -26.24 -24.26
CA ILE A 216 -12.99 -26.06 -24.83
C ILE A 216 -12.78 -27.03 -25.97
N LYS A 217 -13.01 -28.33 -25.74
CA LYS A 217 -12.85 -29.39 -26.75
C LYS A 217 -13.72 -29.22 -27.99
N ALA A 218 -14.92 -28.64 -27.84
CA ALA A 218 -15.79 -28.33 -28.96
C ALA A 218 -15.23 -27.19 -29.84
N MET A 219 -14.42 -26.31 -29.28
CA MET A 219 -13.87 -25.12 -29.94
C MET A 219 -12.41 -25.28 -30.39
N ASP A 220 -11.67 -26.15 -29.72
CA ASP A 220 -10.25 -26.47 -29.93
C ASP A 220 -10.02 -27.97 -29.77
N THR A 221 -9.76 -28.65 -30.89
CA THR A 221 -9.50 -30.09 -30.95
C THR A 221 -8.02 -30.43 -30.96
N LEU A 222 -7.15 -29.42 -30.86
CA LEU A 222 -5.70 -29.57 -30.99
C LEU A 222 -4.98 -29.57 -29.63
N HIS A 223 -5.63 -29.12 -28.56
CA HIS A 223 -5.02 -29.01 -27.23
C HIS A 223 -5.85 -29.75 -26.17
N PRO A 224 -5.22 -30.49 -25.25
CA PRO A 224 -5.92 -31.14 -24.14
C PRO A 224 -6.31 -30.14 -23.04
N VAL A 225 -7.20 -30.58 -22.16
CA VAL A 225 -7.66 -29.83 -20.97
C VAL A 225 -7.24 -30.55 -19.71
N ALA A 226 -6.56 -29.83 -18.83
CA ALA A 226 -6.19 -30.27 -17.48
C ALA A 226 -7.01 -29.51 -16.42
N ILE A 227 -7.16 -30.09 -15.24
CA ILE A 227 -7.59 -29.38 -14.03
C ILE A 227 -6.41 -29.20 -13.08
N CYS A 228 -6.45 -28.21 -12.20
CA CYS A 228 -5.47 -28.03 -11.12
C CYS A 228 -6.13 -28.27 -9.76
N ASN A 229 -5.84 -29.40 -9.14
CA ASN A 229 -6.36 -29.77 -7.83
C ASN A 229 -5.29 -29.70 -6.74
N GLY A 230 -5.65 -29.25 -5.55
CA GLY A 230 -4.78 -29.34 -4.37
C GLY A 230 -4.74 -30.78 -3.87
N ASP A 231 -3.58 -31.44 -4.03
CA ASP A 231 -3.36 -32.85 -3.69
C ASP A 231 -4.40 -33.80 -4.37
N VAL A 232 -4.59 -35.05 -3.92
CA VAL A 232 -5.62 -36.01 -4.37
C VAL A 232 -6.93 -35.91 -3.59
N LEU A 233 -7.20 -34.76 -2.99
CA LEU A 233 -8.47 -34.52 -2.30
C LEU A 233 -9.64 -34.59 -3.28
N PHE A 234 -10.74 -35.19 -2.81
CA PHE A 234 -11.99 -35.37 -3.58
C PHE A 234 -11.85 -36.21 -4.86
N ILE A 235 -10.84 -37.07 -4.95
CA ILE A 235 -10.56 -37.85 -6.17
C ILE A 235 -11.74 -38.72 -6.62
N ASP A 236 -12.56 -39.23 -5.69
CA ASP A 236 -13.76 -40.00 -6.03
C ASP A 236 -14.85 -39.11 -6.70
N ILE A 237 -15.01 -37.86 -6.26
CA ILE A 237 -15.93 -36.90 -6.90
C ILE A 237 -15.41 -36.50 -8.28
N ILE A 238 -14.10 -36.33 -8.42
CA ILE A 238 -13.46 -36.05 -9.71
C ILE A 238 -13.66 -37.22 -10.68
N ALA A 239 -13.59 -38.46 -10.19
CA ALA A 239 -13.86 -39.65 -10.99
C ALA A 239 -15.30 -39.64 -11.53
N ASP A 240 -16.28 -39.24 -10.71
CA ASP A 240 -17.68 -39.17 -11.08
C ASP A 240 -18.01 -38.01 -12.05
N GLU A 241 -17.42 -36.83 -11.84
CA GLU A 241 -17.88 -35.61 -12.52
C GLU A 241 -16.98 -35.16 -13.68
N CYS A 242 -15.68 -35.48 -13.67
CA CYS A 242 -14.68 -34.95 -14.63
C CYS A 242 -14.31 -35.95 -15.73
N GLU A 243 -15.29 -36.56 -16.39
CA GLU A 243 -15.09 -37.55 -17.45
C GLU A 243 -14.32 -36.99 -18.67
N ASP A 244 -14.58 -35.74 -19.07
CA ASP A 244 -14.04 -35.08 -20.27
C ASP A 244 -12.72 -34.32 -20.04
N VAL A 245 -12.23 -34.27 -18.81
CA VAL A 245 -10.88 -33.74 -18.49
C VAL A 245 -9.81 -34.73 -18.98
N ASP A 246 -8.80 -34.28 -19.70
CA ASP A 246 -7.77 -35.18 -20.25
C ASP A 246 -6.67 -35.53 -19.24
N ILE A 247 -6.30 -34.57 -18.37
CA ILE A 247 -5.14 -34.66 -17.49
C ILE A 247 -5.52 -34.28 -16.07
N TYR A 248 -5.13 -35.10 -15.09
CA TYR A 248 -5.21 -34.75 -13.68
C TYR A 248 -3.99 -33.93 -13.29
N GLY A 249 -4.14 -32.60 -13.26
CA GLY A 249 -3.13 -31.69 -12.76
C GLY A 249 -3.26 -31.47 -11.25
N THR A 250 -2.14 -31.38 -10.55
CA THR A 250 -2.16 -31.14 -9.10
C THR A 250 -1.00 -30.31 -8.58
N ASN A 251 -1.31 -29.37 -7.70
CA ASN A 251 -0.33 -28.70 -6.86
C ASN A 251 -0.08 -29.57 -5.62
N THR A 252 1.17 -29.85 -5.28
CA THR A 252 1.50 -30.83 -4.25
C THR A 252 2.79 -30.49 -3.50
N TYR A 253 2.70 -30.46 -2.17
CA TYR A 253 3.82 -30.14 -1.27
C TYR A 253 3.96 -31.23 -0.17
N ARG A 254 4.30 -32.46 -0.58
CA ARG A 254 4.43 -33.63 0.32
C ARG A 254 5.87 -33.88 0.83
N GLY A 255 6.80 -32.99 0.54
CA GLY A 255 8.22 -33.15 0.92
C GLY A 255 9.02 -33.95 -0.11
N VAL A 256 9.87 -34.88 0.34
CA VAL A 256 10.85 -35.58 -0.52
C VAL A 256 10.22 -36.57 -1.52
N SER A 257 9.02 -37.06 -1.23
CA SER A 257 8.32 -38.08 -2.02
C SER A 257 6.84 -37.70 -2.18
N PHE A 258 6.25 -38.08 -3.31
CA PHE A 258 4.81 -37.94 -3.54
C PHE A 258 3.99 -39.09 -2.95
N GLY A 259 4.65 -40.13 -2.44
CA GLY A 259 4.01 -41.29 -1.84
C GLY A 259 3.26 -42.14 -2.87
N ASP A 260 2.00 -42.44 -2.59
CA ASP A 260 1.12 -43.29 -3.40
C ASP A 260 0.39 -42.56 -4.53
N MET A 261 0.64 -41.26 -4.71
CA MET A 261 -0.21 -40.39 -5.53
C MET A 261 -0.35 -40.85 -6.98
N PHE A 262 0.75 -41.28 -7.62
CA PHE A 262 0.72 -41.81 -8.99
C PHE A 262 -0.20 -43.03 -9.11
N GLN A 263 -0.15 -43.92 -8.11
CA GLN A 263 -0.94 -45.14 -8.06
C GLN A 263 -2.42 -44.83 -7.81
N VAL A 264 -2.71 -43.93 -6.86
CA VAL A 264 -4.09 -43.49 -6.56
C VAL A 264 -4.75 -42.89 -7.81
N VAL A 265 -4.05 -42.00 -8.53
CA VAL A 265 -4.60 -41.41 -9.77
C VAL A 265 -4.80 -42.47 -10.86
N LYS A 266 -3.86 -43.41 -11.00
CA LYS A 266 -4.01 -44.54 -11.95
C LYS A 266 -5.23 -45.38 -11.62
N ASP A 267 -5.40 -45.76 -10.36
CA ASP A 267 -6.45 -46.70 -9.93
C ASP A 267 -7.83 -46.07 -9.89
N LYS A 268 -7.93 -44.79 -9.48
CA LYS A 268 -9.21 -44.08 -9.30
C LYS A 268 -9.69 -43.38 -10.55
N LEU A 269 -8.79 -42.73 -11.29
CA LEU A 269 -9.14 -41.92 -12.46
C LEU A 269 -8.78 -42.60 -13.78
N ASN A 270 -7.77 -43.48 -13.78
CA ASN A 270 -7.16 -44.04 -15.00
C ASN A 270 -6.79 -42.94 -16.02
N LYS A 271 -6.30 -41.81 -15.50
CA LYS A 271 -5.86 -40.63 -16.26
C LYS A 271 -4.37 -40.36 -16.02
N PRO A 272 -3.69 -39.63 -16.93
CA PRO A 272 -2.34 -39.16 -16.65
C PRO A 272 -2.32 -38.15 -15.50
N ILE A 273 -1.22 -38.14 -14.75
CA ILE A 273 -0.93 -37.18 -13.71
C ILE A 273 0.14 -36.19 -14.16
N MET A 274 -0.06 -34.91 -13.83
CA MET A 274 0.89 -33.82 -14.07
C MET A 274 0.98 -32.96 -12.82
N PHE A 275 2.18 -32.70 -12.32
CA PHE A 275 2.35 -31.83 -11.16
C PHE A 275 2.33 -30.38 -11.62
N THR A 276 1.24 -29.66 -11.39
CA THR A 276 1.07 -28.28 -11.84
C THR A 276 1.86 -27.29 -11.00
N GLU A 277 2.18 -27.63 -9.75
CA GLU A 277 3.17 -26.99 -8.85
C GLU A 277 3.72 -28.03 -7.86
N PHE A 278 5.02 -27.97 -7.61
CA PHE A 278 5.68 -28.62 -6.47
C PHE A 278 7.05 -27.98 -6.25
N GLY A 279 7.58 -28.04 -5.04
CA GLY A 279 8.90 -27.47 -4.76
C GLY A 279 9.23 -27.44 -3.28
N ALA A 280 10.25 -26.65 -2.95
CA ALA A 280 10.69 -26.35 -1.60
C ALA A 280 11.20 -24.91 -1.58
N ASP A 281 11.05 -24.21 -0.46
CA ASP A 281 11.71 -22.93 -0.28
C ASP A 281 13.20 -23.10 0.02
N ALA A 282 13.95 -22.02 -0.17
CA ALA A 282 15.38 -21.96 0.06
C ALA A 282 15.75 -21.42 1.44
N TYR A 283 14.82 -21.28 2.38
CA TYR A 283 15.06 -20.68 3.70
C TYR A 283 14.92 -21.71 4.81
N ASN A 284 15.98 -21.94 5.59
CA ASN A 284 15.91 -22.88 6.70
C ASN A 284 15.41 -22.15 7.95
N THR A 285 14.17 -22.44 8.36
CA THR A 285 13.50 -21.76 9.47
C THR A 285 14.23 -21.95 10.81
N VAL A 286 14.84 -23.12 11.03
CA VAL A 286 15.61 -23.41 12.26
C VAL A 286 16.93 -22.66 12.33
N LYS A 287 17.65 -22.57 11.20
CA LYS A 287 18.93 -21.86 11.10
C LYS A 287 18.74 -20.35 10.92
N ASN A 288 17.53 -19.92 10.59
CA ASN A 288 17.18 -18.56 10.20
C ASN A 288 18.11 -18.02 9.08
N ALA A 289 18.31 -18.82 8.04
CA ALA A 289 19.22 -18.50 6.94
C ALA A 289 18.89 -19.30 5.68
N GLU A 290 19.26 -18.74 4.52
CA GLU A 290 19.14 -19.43 3.23
C GLU A 290 19.94 -20.76 3.19
N ASP A 291 19.27 -21.86 2.84
CA ASP A 291 19.81 -23.21 2.66
C ASP A 291 19.49 -23.76 1.26
N GLN A 292 20.27 -23.34 0.27
CA GLN A 292 20.07 -23.76 -1.12
C GLN A 292 20.26 -25.28 -1.33
N LYS A 293 21.00 -25.97 -0.45
CA LYS A 293 21.21 -27.41 -0.56
C LYS A 293 19.94 -28.17 -0.18
N MET A 294 19.23 -27.70 0.84
CA MET A 294 17.94 -28.23 1.26
C MET A 294 16.91 -28.15 0.12
N GLN A 295 16.78 -26.98 -0.51
CA GLN A 295 15.90 -26.79 -1.67
C GLN A 295 16.23 -27.79 -2.80
N ALA A 296 17.51 -27.85 -3.19
CA ALA A 296 17.96 -28.75 -4.25
C ALA A 296 17.72 -30.24 -3.92
N TYR A 297 17.86 -30.63 -2.65
CA TYR A 297 17.60 -31.99 -2.20
C TYR A 297 16.14 -32.40 -2.43
N TYR A 298 15.17 -31.60 -2.01
CA TYR A 298 13.76 -31.91 -2.22
C TYR A 298 13.43 -31.96 -3.72
N MET A 299 13.80 -30.92 -4.47
CA MET A 299 13.48 -30.81 -5.89
C MET A 299 14.07 -31.95 -6.74
N VAL A 300 15.33 -32.34 -6.50
CA VAL A 300 15.95 -33.45 -7.25
C VAL A 300 15.26 -34.79 -6.97
N ASN A 301 14.84 -35.04 -5.73
CA ASN A 301 14.10 -36.27 -5.39
C ASN A 301 12.68 -36.27 -5.95
N ASN A 302 11.98 -35.13 -5.94
CA ASN A 302 10.67 -35.00 -6.57
C ASN A 302 10.76 -35.27 -8.08
N TRP A 303 11.71 -34.65 -8.78
CA TRP A 303 11.93 -34.88 -10.21
C TRP A 303 12.32 -36.32 -10.53
N LYS A 304 13.09 -36.98 -9.64
CA LYS A 304 13.41 -38.40 -9.76
C LYS A 304 12.13 -39.24 -9.78
N GLU A 305 11.19 -39.03 -8.87
CA GLU A 305 9.92 -39.79 -8.85
C GLU A 305 9.05 -39.49 -10.07
N ILE A 306 8.98 -38.23 -10.51
CA ILE A 306 8.26 -37.82 -11.73
C ILE A 306 8.78 -38.59 -12.94
N TYR A 307 10.10 -38.71 -13.09
CA TYR A 307 10.73 -39.42 -14.20
C TYR A 307 10.52 -40.93 -14.08
N GLN A 308 10.71 -41.51 -12.89
CA GLN A 308 10.54 -42.96 -12.69
C GLN A 308 9.11 -43.45 -12.96
N ASN A 309 8.10 -42.57 -12.91
CA ASN A 309 6.71 -42.89 -13.20
C ASN A 309 6.27 -42.52 -14.63
N ALA A 310 7.18 -42.08 -15.51
CA ALA A 310 6.87 -41.89 -16.93
C ALA A 310 6.60 -43.23 -17.63
N ALA A 311 5.89 -43.18 -18.75
CA ALA A 311 5.53 -44.37 -19.54
C ALA A 311 6.77 -45.19 -19.95
N GLY A 312 6.71 -46.52 -19.81
CA GLY A 312 7.76 -47.46 -20.18
C GLY A 312 8.85 -47.70 -19.13
N LEU A 313 8.72 -47.15 -17.92
CA LEU A 313 9.72 -47.26 -16.85
C LEU A 313 9.30 -48.18 -15.69
N GLY A 314 8.15 -48.84 -15.78
CA GLY A 314 7.78 -49.96 -14.90
C GLY A 314 7.24 -49.60 -13.51
N LYS A 315 6.96 -48.32 -13.22
CA LYS A 315 6.18 -47.89 -12.03
C LYS A 315 4.70 -47.68 -12.38
N ALA A 316 4.10 -46.54 -12.04
CA ALA A 316 2.72 -46.24 -12.38
C ALA A 316 2.53 -45.92 -13.88
N GLU A 317 3.58 -45.46 -14.57
CA GLU A 317 3.57 -45.23 -16.03
C GLU A 317 2.49 -44.24 -16.51
N ASN A 318 2.13 -43.28 -15.67
CA ASN A 318 1.10 -42.27 -15.93
C ASN A 318 1.58 -40.83 -15.72
N SER A 319 2.88 -40.60 -15.45
CA SER A 319 3.45 -39.27 -15.24
C SER A 319 3.70 -38.55 -16.57
N LEU A 320 3.18 -37.34 -16.72
CA LEU A 320 3.47 -36.46 -17.87
C LEU A 320 4.60 -35.46 -17.60
N GLY A 321 5.13 -35.42 -16.38
CA GLY A 321 6.04 -34.38 -15.92
C GLY A 321 5.39 -33.43 -14.92
N GLY A 322 5.96 -32.22 -14.80
CA GLY A 322 5.42 -31.23 -13.87
C GLY A 322 6.12 -29.88 -13.95
N PHE A 323 5.76 -28.98 -13.04
CA PHE A 323 6.24 -27.61 -12.97
C PHE A 323 6.86 -27.32 -11.60
N THR A 324 8.15 -26.94 -11.61
CA THR A 324 8.83 -26.52 -10.38
C THR A 324 8.28 -25.17 -9.93
N PHE A 325 7.88 -25.08 -8.67
CA PHE A 325 7.46 -23.85 -8.01
C PHE A 325 8.61 -23.29 -7.15
N GLN A 326 9.20 -22.14 -7.49
CA GLN A 326 8.95 -21.32 -8.70
C GLN A 326 10.25 -20.75 -9.27
N PHE A 327 10.19 -20.07 -10.41
CA PHE A 327 11.41 -19.63 -11.09
C PHE A 327 12.20 -18.58 -10.30
N SER A 328 11.53 -17.55 -9.78
CA SER A 328 12.16 -16.45 -9.05
C SER A 328 11.45 -16.15 -7.72
N ASP A 329 12.14 -15.52 -6.77
CA ASP A 329 11.58 -15.20 -5.43
C ASP A 329 10.30 -14.35 -5.49
N GLY A 330 9.37 -14.59 -4.57
CA GLY A 330 8.09 -13.89 -4.50
C GLY A 330 8.02 -12.86 -3.38
N TRP A 331 8.81 -11.78 -3.45
CA TRP A 331 8.96 -10.71 -2.42
C TRP A 331 7.67 -9.98 -2.00
N TRP A 332 6.53 -10.36 -2.57
CA TRP A 332 5.24 -9.70 -2.39
C TRP A 332 4.22 -10.60 -1.70
N LYS A 333 4.60 -11.84 -1.37
CA LYS A 333 3.66 -12.87 -0.94
C LYS A 333 3.32 -12.76 0.54
N ALA A 334 4.29 -12.39 1.38
CA ALA A 334 4.00 -12.13 2.78
C ALA A 334 3.28 -10.78 2.90
N GLY A 335 2.11 -10.75 3.57
CA GLY A 335 1.32 -9.52 3.69
C GLY A 335 0.70 -9.05 2.38
N PHE A 336 0.48 -9.97 1.43
CA PHE A 336 -0.08 -9.68 0.11
C PHE A 336 -1.43 -8.95 0.21
N ASP A 337 -2.31 -9.41 1.11
CA ASP A 337 -3.65 -8.84 1.29
C ASP A 337 -3.60 -7.38 1.78
N ASP A 338 -2.57 -7.05 2.56
CA ASP A 338 -2.30 -5.71 3.06
C ASP A 338 -1.52 -4.84 2.06
N ARG A 339 -1.01 -5.43 0.96
CA ARG A 339 -0.08 -4.82 -0.01
C ARG A 339 1.12 -4.12 0.66
N LYS A 340 1.63 -4.68 1.75
CA LYS A 340 2.78 -4.15 2.50
C LYS A 340 4.07 -4.84 2.07
N ASP A 341 5.19 -4.23 2.42
CA ASP A 341 6.52 -4.86 2.50
C ASP A 341 7.08 -5.50 1.21
N ALA A 342 6.50 -5.20 0.05
CA ALA A 342 6.91 -5.77 -1.24
C ALA A 342 8.35 -5.43 -1.68
N ASP A 343 9.02 -4.48 -1.01
CA ASP A 343 10.41 -4.07 -1.21
C ASP A 343 11.39 -4.66 -0.17
N THR A 344 10.90 -5.54 0.71
CA THR A 344 11.68 -6.26 1.72
C THR A 344 11.44 -7.76 1.59
N HIS A 345 12.51 -8.57 1.64
CA HIS A 345 12.38 -10.03 1.51
C HIS A 345 12.06 -10.64 2.87
N GLN A 346 10.80 -11.04 3.07
CA GLN A 346 10.32 -11.56 4.33
C GLN A 346 10.91 -12.94 4.63
N THR A 347 11.14 -13.20 5.93
CA THR A 347 11.79 -14.43 6.40
C THR A 347 10.89 -15.33 7.24
N GLU A 348 9.63 -14.95 7.46
CA GLU A 348 8.66 -15.76 8.19
C GLU A 348 8.17 -16.99 7.43
N ALA A 349 7.98 -18.09 8.18
CA ALA A 349 7.26 -19.25 7.71
C ALA A 349 5.77 -19.12 8.05
N THR A 350 4.91 -19.12 7.02
CA THR A 350 3.47 -18.84 7.17
C THR A 350 2.63 -20.10 7.34
N TRP A 351 3.11 -21.27 6.90
CA TRP A 351 2.40 -22.54 7.02
C TRP A 351 3.33 -23.75 7.28
N ASN A 352 2.73 -24.87 7.70
CA ASN A 352 3.43 -26.12 8.02
C ASN A 352 3.55 -27.02 6.78
N GLY A 353 4.77 -27.36 6.38
CA GLY A 353 5.05 -28.36 5.37
C GLY A 353 5.51 -29.66 6.01
N GLY A 354 4.66 -30.40 6.73
CA GLY A 354 5.07 -31.56 7.55
C GLY A 354 5.98 -32.63 6.88
N GLY A 355 6.01 -32.72 5.55
CA GLY A 355 6.94 -33.57 4.79
C GLY A 355 8.38 -33.00 4.60
N TYR A 356 8.58 -31.73 4.90
CA TYR A 356 9.84 -30.99 4.78
C TYR A 356 10.62 -31.00 6.11
N THR A 357 11.09 -32.18 6.49
CA THR A 357 11.67 -32.42 7.83
C THR A 357 13.05 -31.81 8.11
N LEU A 358 13.76 -31.26 7.11
CA LEU A 358 15.13 -30.77 7.27
C LEU A 358 15.24 -29.44 8.04
N ASP A 359 14.14 -28.72 8.19
CA ASP A 359 14.07 -27.46 8.93
C ASP A 359 12.78 -27.33 9.79
N LEU A 360 12.11 -28.45 10.03
CA LEU A 360 10.95 -28.51 10.91
C LEU A 360 11.40 -28.47 12.38
N ALA A 361 11.10 -27.38 13.08
CA ALA A 361 11.55 -27.19 14.47
C ALA A 361 10.94 -28.21 15.45
N TYR A 362 9.68 -28.57 15.25
CA TYR A 362 8.93 -29.61 15.96
C TYR A 362 7.69 -30.00 15.14
N GLU A 363 7.05 -31.13 15.46
CA GLU A 363 5.84 -31.59 14.77
C GLU A 363 4.73 -30.51 14.81
N GLY A 364 4.23 -30.10 13.65
CA GLY A 364 3.23 -29.03 13.50
C GLY A 364 3.79 -27.60 13.50
N ALA A 365 5.11 -27.38 13.57
CA ALA A 365 5.70 -26.05 13.43
C ALA A 365 5.66 -25.53 11.98
N ASN A 366 5.37 -24.25 11.75
CA ASN A 366 5.53 -23.65 10.43
C ASN A 366 6.99 -23.67 10.00
N ASN A 367 7.25 -24.02 8.74
CA ASN A 367 8.59 -24.06 8.17
C ASN A 367 8.66 -23.68 6.68
N MET A 368 7.53 -23.40 6.04
CA MET A 368 7.50 -23.02 4.62
C MET A 368 7.49 -21.50 4.48
N ASN A 369 8.50 -20.95 3.82
CA ASN A 369 8.59 -19.52 3.53
C ASN A 369 8.23 -19.20 2.07
N GLU A 370 7.07 -18.59 1.88
CA GLU A 370 6.48 -18.31 0.56
C GLU A 370 7.35 -17.47 -0.38
N GLU A 371 8.12 -16.53 0.16
CA GLU A 371 8.94 -15.63 -0.66
C GLU A 371 10.22 -16.28 -1.18
N TRP A 372 10.61 -17.43 -0.62
CA TRP A 372 11.89 -18.10 -0.88
C TRP A 372 11.77 -19.36 -1.74
N PHE A 373 10.61 -19.62 -2.34
CA PHE A 373 10.40 -20.73 -3.30
C PHE A 373 11.16 -20.57 -4.62
N GLY A 374 11.70 -19.39 -4.92
CA GLY A 374 12.46 -19.17 -6.14
C GLY A 374 13.67 -20.10 -6.25
N ILE A 375 13.89 -20.72 -7.41
CA ILE A 375 15.18 -21.36 -7.72
C ILE A 375 16.24 -20.35 -8.19
N CYS A 376 15.84 -19.09 -8.39
CA CYS A 376 16.69 -17.95 -8.66
C CYS A 376 16.37 -16.80 -7.69
N ALA A 377 17.40 -16.21 -7.10
CA ALA A 377 17.25 -14.98 -6.32
C ALA A 377 17.13 -13.76 -7.25
N LYS A 378 16.37 -12.74 -6.85
CA LYS A 378 16.22 -11.48 -7.61
C LYS A 378 17.30 -10.46 -7.26
N GLY A 379 17.86 -9.82 -8.28
CA GLY A 379 18.67 -8.61 -8.15
C GLY A 379 17.83 -7.34 -7.98
N ALA A 380 18.51 -6.21 -7.83
CA ALA A 380 17.85 -4.92 -7.73
C ALA A 380 17.06 -4.60 -9.02
N THR A 381 15.85 -4.07 -8.85
CA THR A 381 15.02 -3.64 -9.98
C THR A 381 15.51 -2.30 -10.51
N ASN A 382 15.84 -2.25 -11.79
CA ASN A 382 16.27 -1.01 -12.45
C ASN A 382 15.07 -0.11 -12.81
N PRO A 383 15.30 1.16 -13.22
CA PRO A 383 14.21 2.10 -13.50
C PRO A 383 13.25 1.72 -14.64
N ARG A 384 13.55 0.67 -15.43
CA ARG A 384 12.65 0.10 -16.45
C ARG A 384 11.76 -1.01 -15.89
N GLY A 385 11.91 -1.37 -14.62
CA GLY A 385 11.23 -2.52 -14.02
C GLY A 385 11.84 -3.85 -14.41
N LEU A 386 13.12 -3.87 -14.80
CA LEU A 386 13.86 -5.09 -15.15
C LEU A 386 14.91 -5.40 -14.07
N TYR A 387 15.24 -6.66 -13.88
CA TYR A 387 16.22 -7.13 -12.90
C TYR A 387 16.98 -8.34 -13.45
N ASP A 388 18.17 -8.59 -12.88
CA ASP A 388 18.92 -9.81 -13.13
C ASP A 388 18.52 -10.90 -12.13
N LEU A 389 18.65 -12.16 -12.54
CA LEU A 389 18.41 -13.34 -11.71
C LEU A 389 19.71 -14.04 -11.38
N TYR A 390 19.81 -14.51 -10.15
CA TYR A 390 20.97 -15.21 -9.62
C TYR A 390 20.58 -16.66 -9.28
N PRO A 391 20.96 -17.64 -10.10
CA PRO A 391 20.60 -19.04 -9.89
C PRO A 391 21.05 -19.63 -8.54
N ARG A 392 20.18 -20.38 -7.88
CA ARG A 392 20.50 -21.18 -6.69
C ARG A 392 20.99 -22.57 -7.05
N ALA A 393 21.46 -23.33 -6.06
CA ALA A 393 21.88 -24.72 -6.24
C ALA A 393 20.81 -25.59 -6.94
N ALA A 394 19.52 -25.35 -6.66
CA ALA A 394 18.42 -26.07 -7.31
C ALA A 394 18.42 -25.88 -8.83
N TYR A 395 18.65 -24.67 -9.34
CA TYR A 395 18.75 -24.42 -10.79
C TYR A 395 19.81 -25.30 -11.45
N TYR A 396 21.00 -25.38 -10.87
CA TYR A 396 22.11 -26.16 -11.42
C TYR A 396 21.84 -27.66 -11.36
N ALA A 397 21.26 -28.14 -10.24
CA ALA A 397 20.93 -29.55 -10.09
C ALA A 397 19.81 -29.98 -11.04
N LEU A 398 18.77 -29.16 -11.21
CA LEU A 398 17.67 -29.43 -12.13
C LEU A 398 18.09 -29.32 -13.60
N LYS A 399 19.02 -28.43 -13.92
CA LYS A 399 19.64 -28.38 -15.25
C LYS A 399 20.28 -29.72 -15.63
N GLU A 400 20.94 -30.40 -14.68
CA GLU A 400 21.49 -31.75 -14.89
C GLU A 400 20.38 -32.81 -14.94
N ALA A 401 19.36 -32.72 -14.08
CA ALA A 401 18.20 -33.62 -14.10
C ALA A 401 17.50 -33.61 -15.47
N HIS A 402 17.25 -32.42 -16.04
CA HIS A 402 16.52 -32.23 -17.29
C HIS A 402 17.31 -32.54 -18.56
N GLN A 403 18.59 -32.96 -18.46
CA GLN A 403 19.32 -33.51 -19.62
C GLN A 403 18.80 -34.88 -20.04
N LEU A 404 18.14 -35.60 -19.13
CA LEU A 404 17.57 -36.91 -19.41
C LEU A 404 16.22 -36.77 -20.12
N ASN A 405 16.08 -37.41 -21.27
CA ASN A 405 14.78 -37.70 -21.88
C ASN A 405 14.32 -39.11 -21.44
N PRO A 406 13.24 -39.25 -20.64
CA PRO A 406 12.78 -40.56 -20.17
C PRO A 406 12.32 -41.49 -21.30
N TYR A 407 11.98 -40.96 -22.47
CA TYR A 407 11.55 -41.73 -23.65
C TYR A 407 12.71 -42.06 -24.61
N GLY A 408 13.95 -41.77 -24.23
CA GLY A 408 15.13 -42.06 -25.05
C GLY A 408 15.38 -43.56 -25.22
N GLU A 409 16.00 -43.93 -26.34
CA GLU A 409 16.38 -45.33 -26.61
C GLU A 409 17.33 -45.86 -25.51
N GLY A 410 17.01 -47.02 -24.93
CA GLY A 410 17.82 -47.65 -23.88
C GLY A 410 17.62 -47.08 -22.47
N VAL A 411 16.74 -46.10 -22.28
CA VAL A 411 16.40 -45.58 -20.94
C VAL A 411 15.44 -46.54 -20.24
N ASN A 412 15.85 -47.03 -19.07
CA ASN A 412 15.05 -47.85 -18.19
C ASN A 412 15.15 -47.32 -16.74
N LEU A 413 14.44 -47.95 -15.80
CA LEU A 413 14.41 -47.50 -14.40
C LEU A 413 15.81 -47.41 -13.76
N ASP A 414 16.70 -48.35 -14.06
CA ASP A 414 18.08 -48.35 -13.56
C ASP A 414 18.90 -47.18 -14.15
N PHE A 415 18.70 -46.86 -15.42
CA PHE A 415 19.31 -45.69 -16.04
C PHE A 415 18.87 -44.40 -15.34
N VAL A 416 17.56 -44.22 -15.10
CA VAL A 416 17.02 -43.05 -14.39
C VAL A 416 17.61 -42.96 -12.99
N ASN A 417 17.67 -44.08 -12.26
CA ASN A 417 18.29 -44.13 -10.93
C ASN A 417 19.75 -43.69 -10.95
N ASN A 418 20.53 -44.22 -11.90
CA ASN A 418 21.94 -43.88 -12.05
C ASN A 418 22.14 -42.41 -12.43
N HIS A 419 21.32 -41.86 -13.33
CA HIS A 419 21.37 -40.44 -13.72
C HIS A 419 21.19 -39.53 -12.50
N PHE A 420 20.11 -39.71 -11.74
CA PHE A 420 19.82 -38.88 -10.58
C PHE A 420 20.80 -39.08 -9.41
N ASN A 421 21.33 -40.30 -9.22
CA ASN A 421 22.34 -40.56 -8.19
C ASN A 421 23.68 -39.87 -8.49
N ASN A 422 23.96 -39.53 -9.75
CA ASN A 422 25.18 -38.83 -10.16
C ASN A 422 25.08 -37.29 -10.05
N ILE A 423 23.89 -36.74 -9.78
CA ILE A 423 23.71 -35.30 -9.58
C ILE A 423 24.33 -34.89 -8.24
N ASN A 424 25.42 -34.14 -8.30
CA ASN A 424 26.14 -33.71 -7.09
C ASN A 424 25.60 -32.36 -6.58
N LEU A 425 24.76 -32.43 -5.55
CA LEU A 425 24.18 -31.22 -4.93
C LEU A 425 25.24 -30.26 -4.37
N MET A 426 26.40 -30.75 -3.93
CA MET A 426 27.45 -29.88 -3.41
C MET A 426 28.15 -29.12 -4.52
N ASP A 427 28.35 -29.72 -5.69
CA ASP A 427 28.89 -29.02 -6.86
C ASP A 427 27.93 -27.93 -7.34
N ALA A 428 26.62 -28.19 -7.30
CA ALA A 428 25.59 -27.21 -7.58
C ALA A 428 25.64 -26.02 -6.59
N VAL A 429 25.82 -26.29 -5.29
CA VAL A 429 26.03 -25.24 -4.27
C VAL A 429 27.30 -24.44 -4.54
N LEU A 430 28.40 -25.08 -4.94
CA LEU A 430 29.65 -24.39 -5.24
C LEU A 430 29.53 -23.47 -6.45
N ARG A 431 28.77 -23.86 -7.49
CA ARG A 431 28.45 -22.98 -8.64
C ARG A 431 27.62 -21.79 -8.22
N ALA A 432 26.54 -22.03 -7.47
CA ALA A 432 25.64 -20.98 -6.98
C ALA A 432 26.33 -20.00 -6.02
N ARG A 433 27.42 -20.40 -5.33
CA ARG A 433 28.22 -19.46 -4.53
C ARG A 433 28.85 -18.34 -5.36
N GLY A 434 29.19 -18.60 -6.62
CA GLY A 434 29.69 -17.56 -7.54
C GLY A 434 28.62 -16.50 -7.82
N ASP A 435 27.41 -16.94 -8.15
CA ASP A 435 26.27 -16.04 -8.39
C ASP A 435 25.85 -15.31 -7.11
N LYS A 436 25.85 -16.00 -5.97
CA LYS A 436 25.63 -15.40 -4.67
C LYS A 436 26.71 -14.38 -4.32
N ALA A 437 27.96 -14.57 -4.73
CA ALA A 437 29.02 -13.59 -4.53
C ALA A 437 28.82 -12.36 -5.43
N ALA A 438 28.31 -12.53 -6.65
CA ALA A 438 27.92 -11.41 -7.51
C ALA A 438 26.73 -10.62 -6.92
N LEU A 439 25.68 -11.31 -6.48
CA LEU A 439 24.54 -10.72 -5.76
C LEU A 439 24.99 -9.95 -4.50
N ASN A 440 25.89 -10.55 -3.70
CA ASN A 440 26.42 -9.90 -2.49
C ASN A 440 27.44 -8.78 -2.81
N GLY A 441 28.07 -8.81 -3.99
CA GLY A 441 28.97 -7.77 -4.47
C GLY A 441 28.24 -6.48 -4.79
N GLU A 442 26.94 -6.56 -5.10
CA GLU A 442 26.06 -5.40 -5.23
C GLU A 442 25.52 -4.90 -3.88
N GLN A 443 25.56 -5.71 -2.81
CA GLN A 443 24.99 -5.38 -1.50
C GLN A 443 25.88 -5.90 -0.36
N ALA A 444 26.80 -5.06 0.11
CA ALA A 444 27.62 -5.34 1.30
C ALA A 444 26.71 -5.64 2.51
N LYS A 445 26.64 -6.93 2.88
CA LYS A 445 25.59 -7.53 3.72
C LYS A 445 25.43 -6.98 5.13
N LEU A 446 26.48 -6.41 5.72
CA LEU A 446 26.45 -5.99 7.12
C LEU A 446 26.22 -4.50 7.29
N LEU A 447 26.82 -3.68 6.42
CA LEU A 447 26.73 -2.22 6.41
C LEU A 447 26.83 -1.73 4.97
N ARG A 448 25.90 -0.87 4.58
CA ARG A 448 25.87 -0.25 3.24
C ARG A 448 25.39 1.20 3.32
N VAL A 449 25.75 1.98 2.31
CA VAL A 449 25.09 3.27 2.05
C VAL A 449 23.71 2.94 1.48
N SER A 450 22.65 3.19 2.24
CA SER A 450 21.27 2.94 1.81
C SER A 450 20.75 4.03 0.89
N ASN A 451 21.27 5.25 1.05
CA ASN A 451 20.77 6.43 0.38
C ASN A 451 21.86 7.50 0.21
N LEU A 452 21.93 8.12 -0.97
CA LEU A 452 22.67 9.33 -1.24
C LEU A 452 21.80 10.28 -2.07
N GLN A 453 21.34 11.36 -1.44
CA GLN A 453 20.55 12.39 -2.09
C GLN A 453 21.25 13.75 -2.08
N ALA A 454 20.96 14.54 -3.12
CA ALA A 454 21.26 15.96 -3.14
C ALA A 454 20.04 16.71 -3.69
N LYS A 455 19.51 17.67 -2.93
CA LYS A 455 18.50 18.63 -3.35
C LYS A 455 19.18 19.98 -3.56
N LEU A 456 19.40 20.32 -4.82
CA LEU A 456 20.02 21.59 -5.23
C LEU A 456 18.95 22.45 -5.89
N SER A 457 18.82 23.70 -5.46
CA SER A 457 17.79 24.59 -5.99
C SER A 457 18.32 26.01 -6.13
N THR A 458 17.78 26.76 -7.09
CA THR A 458 17.99 28.20 -7.20
C THR A 458 16.64 28.90 -7.24
N PHE A 459 16.58 30.12 -6.71
CA PHE A 459 15.35 30.89 -6.54
C PHE A 459 15.56 32.26 -7.14
N SER A 460 14.68 32.64 -8.08
CA SER A 460 14.55 34.02 -8.55
C SER A 460 13.20 34.54 -8.10
N THR A 461 13.19 35.60 -7.28
CA THR A 461 11.96 36.18 -6.73
C THR A 461 11.78 37.64 -7.11
N GLY A 462 10.52 38.06 -7.19
CA GLY A 462 10.15 39.43 -7.51
C GLY A 462 8.69 39.70 -7.17
N GLY A 463 8.26 40.95 -7.34
CA GLY A 463 6.88 41.34 -7.07
C GLY A 463 6.69 42.85 -7.06
N SER A 464 5.49 43.28 -6.71
CA SER A 464 5.08 44.67 -6.64
C SER A 464 4.12 44.91 -5.48
N LEU A 465 4.23 46.08 -4.84
CA LEU A 465 3.44 46.45 -3.65
C LEU A 465 3.62 45.43 -2.51
N ILE A 466 4.86 45.04 -2.26
CA ILE A 466 5.24 44.04 -1.25
C ILE A 466 6.19 44.62 -0.20
N THR A 467 6.20 44.01 0.99
CA THR A 467 7.15 44.33 2.06
C THR A 467 8.56 43.79 1.82
N THR A 468 8.73 42.81 0.93
CA THR A 468 10.05 42.22 0.63
C THR A 468 10.98 43.27 0.00
N PRO A 469 12.15 43.55 0.59
CA PRO A 469 13.04 44.60 0.12
C PRO A 469 13.87 44.16 -1.10
N GLN A 470 14.45 45.11 -1.83
CA GLN A 470 15.31 44.81 -2.99
C GLN A 470 16.64 44.16 -2.58
N ASN A 471 17.16 44.50 -1.40
CA ASN A 471 18.39 43.96 -0.80
C ASN A 471 18.12 43.60 0.67
N ALA A 472 18.91 42.68 1.23
CA ALA A 472 18.80 42.29 2.63
C ALA A 472 18.93 43.50 3.59
N ASP A 473 18.00 43.60 4.53
CA ASP A 473 18.01 44.61 5.59
C ASP A 473 18.92 44.14 6.74
N LEU A 474 20.02 44.87 6.97
CA LEU A 474 21.00 44.54 8.01
C LEU A 474 20.48 44.87 9.42
N ASP A 475 19.52 45.79 9.55
CA ASP A 475 18.93 46.16 10.83
C ASP A 475 17.81 45.18 11.25
N ASN A 476 17.34 44.34 10.32
CA ASN A 476 16.35 43.30 10.58
C ASN A 476 16.69 41.96 9.87
N PRO A 477 17.78 41.30 10.29
CA PRO A 477 18.34 40.13 9.59
C PRO A 477 17.45 38.86 9.65
N ASN A 478 16.41 38.86 10.48
CA ASN A 478 15.52 37.71 10.70
C ASN A 478 14.18 37.82 9.96
N THR A 479 14.03 38.78 9.04
CA THR A 479 12.82 38.92 8.20
C THR A 479 12.96 38.12 6.91
N PHE A 480 11.94 37.33 6.57
CA PHE A 480 11.92 36.49 5.38
C PHE A 480 10.63 36.70 4.56
N PRO A 481 10.68 36.70 3.22
CA PRO A 481 11.87 36.68 2.38
C PRO A 481 12.74 37.92 2.61
N ASN A 482 14.06 37.76 2.69
CA ASN A 482 14.94 38.85 3.13
C ASN A 482 15.30 39.82 1.99
N GLN A 483 15.18 39.40 0.72
CA GLN A 483 15.48 40.20 -0.45
C GLN A 483 14.77 39.68 -1.71
N LEU A 484 14.67 40.52 -2.74
CA LEU A 484 14.29 40.12 -4.10
C LEU A 484 15.52 39.70 -4.91
N GLY A 485 15.32 39.01 -6.04
CA GLY A 485 16.40 38.60 -6.93
C GLY A 485 16.79 37.14 -6.76
N PHE A 486 18.09 36.84 -6.86
CA PHE A 486 18.59 35.47 -6.95
C PHE A 486 19.19 34.94 -5.64
N ASP A 487 18.90 33.69 -5.31
CA ASP A 487 19.57 32.92 -4.25
C ASP A 487 19.58 31.41 -4.61
N HIS A 488 20.20 30.58 -3.77
CA HIS A 488 20.31 29.13 -3.99
C HIS A 488 20.27 28.31 -2.69
N MET A 489 19.93 27.03 -2.79
CA MET A 489 19.87 26.10 -1.67
C MET A 489 20.62 24.81 -1.99
N GLN A 490 21.30 24.26 -0.99
CA GLN A 490 22.04 23.02 -1.07
C GLN A 490 21.73 22.13 0.14
N SER A 491 21.13 20.97 -0.10
CA SER A 491 20.77 20.02 0.95
C SER A 491 21.16 18.61 0.51
N TYR A 492 21.88 17.87 1.35
CA TYR A 492 22.40 16.54 1.06
C TYR A 492 21.89 15.54 2.09
N PHE A 493 21.62 14.30 1.68
CA PHE A 493 21.18 13.24 2.58
C PHE A 493 22.05 12.00 2.37
N VAL A 494 22.48 11.38 3.47
CA VAL A 494 23.32 10.19 3.47
C VAL A 494 22.73 9.16 4.44
N GLY A 495 22.20 8.08 3.89
CA GLY A 495 21.69 6.93 4.61
C GLY A 495 22.75 5.85 4.78
N ILE A 496 22.84 5.31 6.00
CA ILE A 496 23.65 4.13 6.32
C ILE A 496 22.70 3.09 6.89
N GLU A 497 22.68 1.92 6.28
CA GLU A 497 21.90 0.77 6.76
C GLU A 497 22.82 -0.36 7.17
N GLY A 498 22.48 -1.02 8.28
CA GLY A 498 23.11 -2.24 8.74
C GLY A 498 22.12 -3.38 8.93
N ASN A 499 22.56 -4.59 8.57
CA ASN A 499 21.78 -5.82 8.72
C ASN A 499 22.65 -6.88 9.44
N PRO A 500 22.82 -6.77 10.78
CA PRO A 500 23.71 -7.66 11.53
C PRO A 500 23.24 -9.12 11.55
N ALA A 501 21.94 -9.38 11.33
CA ALA A 501 21.33 -10.69 11.20
C ALA A 501 20.19 -10.64 10.17
N SER A 502 19.76 -11.79 9.64
CA SER A 502 18.66 -11.90 8.66
C SER A 502 17.32 -11.35 9.15
N ASN A 503 17.15 -11.27 10.47
CA ASN A 503 15.94 -10.81 11.13
C ASN A 503 16.09 -9.46 11.84
N MET A 504 17.16 -8.71 11.56
CA MET A 504 17.37 -7.37 12.12
C MET A 504 17.90 -6.41 11.07
N ARG A 505 17.22 -5.28 10.91
CA ARG A 505 17.61 -4.16 10.04
C ARG A 505 17.65 -2.87 10.86
N ALA A 506 18.60 -2.00 10.59
CA ALA A 506 18.64 -0.65 11.14
C ALA A 506 19.16 0.33 10.10
N GLU A 507 18.53 1.51 9.99
CA GLU A 507 18.92 2.57 9.08
C GLU A 507 18.94 3.93 9.79
N VAL A 508 19.96 4.74 9.48
CA VAL A 508 20.05 6.13 9.91
C VAL A 508 20.40 6.98 8.71
N ASN A 509 19.63 8.05 8.49
CA ASN A 509 19.84 9.00 7.40
C ASN A 509 20.18 10.37 7.97
N PHE A 510 21.29 10.94 7.51
CA PHE A 510 21.79 12.24 7.95
C PHE A 510 21.51 13.29 6.89
N ASN A 511 21.02 14.46 7.29
CA ASN A 511 20.95 15.62 6.42
C ASN A 511 22.13 16.58 6.70
N VAL A 512 22.78 17.02 5.63
CA VAL A 512 23.87 17.99 5.63
C VAL A 512 23.46 19.19 4.77
N VAL A 513 23.49 20.39 5.34
CA VAL A 513 23.01 21.62 4.70
C VAL A 513 24.17 22.54 4.32
N GLY A 514 24.26 22.85 3.02
CA GLY A 514 25.12 23.89 2.47
C GLY A 514 24.43 25.25 2.52
N ASN A 515 24.39 26.03 1.43
CA ASN A 515 23.67 27.31 1.46
C ASN A 515 22.16 27.13 1.75
N VAL A 516 21.59 27.99 2.59
CA VAL A 516 20.15 28.06 2.85
C VAL A 516 19.60 29.32 2.20
N ALA A 517 18.70 29.15 1.24
CA ALA A 517 18.10 30.30 0.55
C ALA A 517 17.25 31.13 1.51
N GLN A 518 17.35 32.45 1.43
CA GLN A 518 16.64 33.40 2.30
C GLN A 518 15.56 34.21 1.57
N ASN A 519 15.56 34.17 0.23
CA ASN A 519 14.58 34.83 -0.63
C ASN A 519 13.34 34.02 -1.07
N PRO A 520 13.12 32.72 -0.76
CA PRO A 520 11.90 32.02 -1.20
C PRO A 520 10.62 32.63 -0.64
N ILE A 521 9.55 32.71 -1.45
CA ILE A 521 8.25 33.29 -1.03
C ILE A 521 7.41 32.36 -0.14
N ASN A 522 7.81 31.08 -0.08
CA ASN A 522 7.35 30.11 0.91
C ASN A 522 8.46 29.97 1.94
N GLU A 523 8.36 30.75 3.01
CA GLU A 523 9.46 30.99 3.92
C GLU A 523 9.75 29.84 4.89
N ILE A 524 8.89 28.84 5.00
CA ILE A 524 9.01 27.71 5.95
C ILE A 524 9.31 26.39 5.22
N PHE A 525 10.49 25.82 5.48
CA PHE A 525 10.97 24.54 4.96
C PHE A 525 12.08 23.98 5.86
N TYR A 526 12.43 22.70 5.69
CA TYR A 526 13.29 21.95 6.61
C TYR A 526 14.69 22.56 6.82
N GLU A 527 15.34 23.03 5.75
CA GLU A 527 16.69 23.60 5.78
C GLU A 527 16.79 24.91 6.59
N ASN A 528 15.65 25.53 6.94
CA ASN A 528 15.62 26.74 7.77
C ASN A 528 16.34 26.62 9.10
N ARG A 529 16.40 25.39 9.64
CA ARG A 529 17.14 25.08 10.88
C ARG A 529 18.61 25.50 10.83
N ALA A 530 19.18 25.63 9.63
CA ALA A 530 20.57 26.01 9.40
C ALA A 530 20.74 27.45 8.89
N ARG A 531 19.71 28.30 8.99
CA ARG A 531 19.84 29.73 8.69
C ARG A 531 20.82 30.39 9.68
N PRO A 532 21.61 31.38 9.21
CA PRO A 532 22.35 32.26 10.10
C PRO A 532 21.42 32.91 11.11
N ILE A 533 21.81 32.90 12.38
CA ILE A 533 21.09 33.60 13.46
C ILE A 533 22.04 34.50 14.22
N THR A 534 21.55 35.62 14.72
CA THR A 534 22.29 36.48 15.65
C THR A 534 21.90 36.13 17.08
N VAL A 535 22.87 35.84 17.93
CA VAL A 535 22.65 35.55 19.36
C VAL A 535 23.25 36.66 20.20
N SER A 536 22.50 37.12 21.19
CA SER A 536 22.99 38.09 22.16
C SER A 536 23.87 37.39 23.20
N THR A 537 25.13 37.80 23.34
CA THR A 537 26.06 37.36 24.39
C THR A 537 26.39 38.53 25.33
N PRO A 538 26.95 38.28 26.53
CA PRO A 538 27.39 39.35 27.42
C PRO A 538 28.39 40.34 26.79
N GLU A 539 29.08 39.93 25.71
CA GLU A 539 30.05 40.71 24.95
C GLU A 539 29.46 41.42 23.71
N GLY A 540 28.18 41.22 23.42
CA GLY A 540 27.47 41.81 22.28
C GLY A 540 26.73 40.78 21.43
N GLU A 541 26.18 41.22 20.29
CA GLU A 541 25.52 40.32 19.34
C GLU A 541 26.56 39.58 18.48
N VAL A 542 26.49 38.24 18.48
CA VAL A 542 27.38 37.36 17.72
C VAL A 542 26.57 36.63 16.64
N PRO A 543 26.94 36.76 15.35
CA PRO A 543 26.31 36.00 14.28
C PRO A 543 26.83 34.55 14.26
N LEU A 544 25.92 33.59 14.39
CA LEU A 544 26.17 32.17 14.13
C LEU A 544 25.77 31.84 12.69
N VAL A 545 26.76 31.87 11.79
CA VAL A 545 26.56 31.65 10.35
C VAL A 545 26.35 30.16 10.01
N ASP A 546 26.91 29.26 10.83
CA ASP A 546 26.90 27.81 10.61
C ASP A 546 26.15 27.06 11.72
N ASN A 547 24.90 27.45 11.97
CA ASN A 547 24.05 26.75 12.93
C ASN A 547 23.49 25.44 12.35
N ASN A 548 23.45 24.38 13.15
CA ASN A 548 22.73 23.13 12.86
C ASN A 548 22.89 22.56 11.42
N ARG A 549 24.08 22.62 10.81
CA ARG A 549 24.28 22.16 9.42
C ARG A 549 24.16 20.65 9.22
N VAL A 550 24.34 19.84 10.28
CA VAL A 550 24.24 18.38 10.23
C VAL A 550 23.21 17.93 11.25
N ALA A 551 22.25 17.10 10.84
CA ALA A 551 21.31 16.44 11.76
C ALA A 551 20.95 15.04 11.28
N VAL A 552 20.53 14.18 12.21
CA VAL A 552 19.78 12.98 11.86
C VAL A 552 18.44 13.43 11.26
N TYR A 553 18.19 13.06 10.01
CA TYR A 553 16.96 13.39 9.30
C TYR A 553 15.84 12.41 9.62
N GLN A 554 16.14 11.11 9.57
CA GLN A 554 15.26 10.01 9.95
C GLN A 554 16.09 8.79 10.37
N ALA A 555 15.51 7.93 11.19
CA ALA A 555 16.11 6.66 11.56
C ALA A 555 15.02 5.62 11.85
N GLU A 556 15.31 4.37 11.56
CA GLU A 556 14.39 3.25 11.84
C GLU A 556 15.17 1.99 12.14
N PHE A 557 14.57 1.08 12.88
CA PHE A 557 15.08 -0.28 13.02
C PHE A 557 13.93 -1.27 13.18
N GLU A 558 14.18 -2.49 12.76
CA GLU A 558 13.25 -3.60 12.84
C GLU A 558 13.99 -4.83 13.34
N TRP A 559 13.36 -5.55 14.27
CA TRP A 559 13.88 -6.80 14.79
C TRP A 559 12.75 -7.82 14.91
N ASN A 560 12.71 -8.73 13.94
CA ASN A 560 11.76 -9.82 13.85
C ASN A 560 12.29 -11.03 14.65
N ALA A 561 11.97 -11.10 15.93
CA ALA A 561 12.29 -12.25 16.77
C ALA A 561 11.17 -13.32 16.71
N LYS A 562 11.44 -14.49 17.28
CA LYS A 562 10.45 -15.57 17.38
C LYS A 562 9.28 -15.18 18.28
N GLU A 563 9.56 -14.45 19.36
CA GLU A 563 8.59 -14.07 20.38
C GLU A 563 7.96 -12.69 20.13
N PHE A 564 8.56 -11.86 19.28
CA PHE A 564 8.09 -10.51 19.01
C PHE A 564 8.56 -9.95 17.66
N ASP A 565 7.89 -8.92 17.15
CA ASP A 565 8.46 -7.99 16.17
C ASP A 565 8.62 -6.62 16.84
N LEU A 566 9.83 -6.05 16.83
CA LEU A 566 10.13 -4.76 17.44
C LEU A 566 10.54 -3.77 16.36
N ARG A 567 9.80 -2.67 16.27
CA ARG A 567 10.02 -1.59 15.32
C ARG A 567 10.33 -0.30 16.08
N GLY A 568 11.38 0.40 15.71
CA GLY A 568 11.69 1.74 16.23
C GLY A 568 11.74 2.75 15.09
N PHE A 569 11.28 3.97 15.36
CA PHE A 569 11.16 5.01 14.35
C PHE A 569 11.55 6.39 14.91
N TYR A 570 12.18 7.20 14.07
CA TYR A 570 12.48 8.62 14.26
C TYR A 570 12.25 9.35 12.94
N ARG A 571 11.28 10.26 12.91
CA ARG A 571 10.83 10.95 11.68
C ARG A 571 10.45 9.98 10.52
N THR A 572 10.14 8.74 10.85
CA THR A 572 9.52 7.72 9.99
C THR A 572 8.10 7.47 10.46
N GLY A 573 7.12 7.49 9.55
CA GLY A 573 5.71 7.32 9.90
C GLY A 573 5.35 5.88 10.26
N HIS A 574 4.30 5.72 11.06
CA HIS A 574 3.70 4.43 11.38
C HIS A 574 2.18 4.48 11.15
N TYR A 575 1.57 3.30 11.01
CA TYR A 575 0.13 3.18 10.78
C TYR A 575 -0.67 3.18 12.09
N HIS A 576 -2.00 3.34 11.97
CA HIS A 576 -2.92 3.41 13.11
C HIS A 576 -3.41 2.04 13.56
N TRP A 577 -3.92 1.92 14.80
CA TRP A 577 -4.51 0.66 15.30
C TRP A 577 -6.02 0.50 15.06
N GLY A 578 -6.67 1.40 14.29
CA GLY A 578 -8.11 1.37 14.01
C GLY A 578 -8.65 0.04 13.48
N TYR A 579 -8.01 -0.56 12.46
CA TYR A 579 -8.39 -1.89 11.94
C TYR A 579 -8.05 -3.06 12.88
N GLU A 580 -7.29 -2.78 13.95
CA GLU A 580 -6.94 -3.74 14.99
C GLU A 580 -7.84 -3.61 16.24
N GLY A 581 -8.97 -2.90 16.13
CA GLY A 581 -9.97 -2.76 17.20
C GLY A 581 -9.77 -1.56 18.12
N ASP A 582 -8.91 -0.60 17.76
CA ASP A 582 -8.84 0.71 18.44
C ASP A 582 -10.05 1.59 18.09
N PHE A 583 -11.20 1.26 18.68
CA PHE A 583 -12.49 1.90 18.35
C PHE A 583 -12.57 3.39 18.71
N PHE A 584 -11.69 3.83 19.61
CA PHE A 584 -11.60 5.21 20.10
C PHE A 584 -10.39 5.96 19.53
N GLY A 585 -9.60 5.36 18.64
CA GLY A 585 -8.50 6.05 17.94
C GLY A 585 -7.40 6.57 18.87
N LEU A 586 -7.00 5.81 19.90
CA LEU A 586 -5.93 6.21 20.82
C LEU A 586 -4.53 6.20 20.18
N TYR A 587 -4.31 5.35 19.17
CA TYR A 587 -3.04 5.28 18.41
C TYR A 587 -3.26 5.68 16.94
N PRO A 588 -3.07 6.97 16.60
CA PRO A 588 -3.30 7.51 15.27
C PRO A 588 -2.16 7.19 14.29
N GLU A 589 -2.44 7.30 13.00
CA GLU A 589 -1.43 7.27 11.94
C GLU A 589 -0.50 8.51 12.04
N ALA A 590 0.80 8.30 11.80
CA ALA A 590 1.84 9.33 11.88
C ALA A 590 2.51 9.63 10.52
N ASN A 591 1.80 9.41 9.42
CA ASN A 591 2.26 9.75 8.06
C ASN A 591 1.91 11.20 7.70
N TYR A 592 2.79 12.14 8.05
CA TYR A 592 2.54 13.58 7.86
C TYR A 592 2.95 14.16 6.49
N GLY A 593 3.63 13.37 5.66
CA GLY A 593 4.15 13.85 4.37
C GLY A 593 5.02 15.11 4.52
N PRO A 594 4.90 16.10 3.61
CA PRO A 594 5.72 17.32 3.65
C PRO A 594 5.55 18.17 4.92
N ASN A 595 4.48 17.99 5.69
CA ASN A 595 4.24 18.82 6.88
C ASN A 595 5.31 18.60 7.97
N LEU A 596 5.88 17.39 8.05
CA LEU A 596 6.96 17.11 9.00
C LEU A 596 8.24 17.90 8.68
N ASP A 597 8.49 18.19 7.40
CA ASP A 597 9.59 19.03 6.92
C ASP A 597 9.27 20.52 7.08
N ILE A 598 8.07 20.94 6.68
CA ILE A 598 7.62 22.33 6.77
C ILE A 598 7.77 22.83 8.21
N TYR A 599 7.28 22.08 9.19
CA TYR A 599 7.28 22.54 10.59
C TYR A 599 8.45 22.00 11.41
N ASN A 600 9.37 21.26 10.79
CA ASN A 600 10.44 20.54 11.48
C ASN A 600 9.89 19.70 12.64
N GLY A 601 8.78 19.00 12.39
CA GLY A 601 8.08 18.18 13.38
C GLY A 601 8.87 16.92 13.74
N GLU A 602 8.65 16.38 14.93
CA GLU A 602 9.34 15.18 15.38
C GLU A 602 8.33 14.08 15.70
N ILE A 603 8.72 12.84 15.39
CA ILE A 603 8.07 11.62 15.84
C ILE A 603 9.19 10.65 16.23
N LEU A 604 9.06 10.01 17.38
CA LEU A 604 10.08 9.16 17.96
C LEU A 604 9.45 8.16 18.94
N GLY A 605 9.69 6.88 18.70
CA GLY A 605 9.27 5.82 19.60
C GLY A 605 9.57 4.43 19.08
N ALA A 606 9.00 3.44 19.76
CA ALA A 606 9.07 2.04 19.38
C ALA A 606 7.72 1.34 19.56
N GLU A 607 7.45 0.37 18.71
CA GLU A 607 6.30 -0.51 18.73
C GLU A 607 6.79 -1.97 18.83
N VAL A 608 6.15 -2.77 19.68
CA VAL A 608 6.44 -4.20 19.82
C VAL A 608 5.16 -5.02 19.67
N ASP A 609 5.19 -5.98 18.75
CA ASP A 609 4.12 -6.92 18.47
C ASP A 609 4.47 -8.30 19.03
N GLY A 610 3.68 -8.80 19.98
CA GLY A 610 3.87 -10.12 20.56
C GLY A 610 3.51 -11.26 19.59
N LYS A 611 4.36 -12.28 19.51
CA LYS A 611 4.16 -13.51 18.72
C LYS A 611 3.98 -14.73 19.64
N GLY A 612 3.53 -15.85 19.07
CA GLY A 612 3.34 -17.10 19.80
C GLY A 612 2.37 -16.95 20.99
N VAL A 613 2.86 -17.21 22.22
CA VAL A 613 2.05 -17.10 23.45
C VAL A 613 1.61 -15.66 23.78
N LEU A 614 2.28 -14.66 23.19
CA LEU A 614 1.94 -13.24 23.34
C LEU A 614 1.09 -12.70 22.18
N LYS A 615 0.65 -13.57 21.25
CA LYS A 615 -0.16 -13.15 20.09
C LYS A 615 -1.37 -12.32 20.54
N GLY A 616 -1.52 -11.15 19.92
CA GLY A 616 -2.58 -10.18 20.23
C GLY A 616 -2.16 -9.07 21.20
N LEU A 617 -1.02 -9.20 21.90
CA LEU A 617 -0.44 -8.13 22.70
C LEU A 617 0.43 -7.23 21.82
N LYS A 618 0.19 -5.91 21.85
CA LYS A 618 1.06 -4.90 21.29
C LYS A 618 1.37 -3.82 22.32
N ALA A 619 2.54 -3.20 22.21
CA ALA A 619 2.86 -2.00 22.97
C ALA A 619 3.54 -0.95 22.10
N ALA A 620 3.21 0.32 22.31
CA ALA A 620 3.87 1.46 21.68
C ALA A 620 4.35 2.41 22.77
N ILE A 621 5.63 2.78 22.76
CA ILE A 621 6.27 3.57 23.81
C ILE A 621 7.22 4.57 23.17
N GLY A 622 7.10 5.84 23.53
CA GLY A 622 8.01 6.84 22.99
C GLY A 622 7.81 8.23 23.58
N PRO A 623 8.81 9.11 23.43
CA PRO A 623 8.70 10.52 23.81
C PRO A 623 7.68 11.28 22.94
N GLN A 624 7.47 10.86 21.69
CA GLN A 624 6.51 11.50 20.79
C GLN A 624 6.06 10.51 19.71
N LEU A 625 5.15 9.59 20.05
CA LEU A 625 4.71 8.54 19.12
C LEU A 625 4.11 9.13 17.83
N TRP A 626 3.33 10.20 17.93
CA TRP A 626 2.83 11.00 16.81
C TRP A 626 3.17 12.49 17.05
N TRP A 627 3.15 13.32 16.00
CA TRP A 627 3.58 14.71 16.10
C TRP A 627 2.67 15.49 17.06
N GLY A 628 3.26 16.09 18.09
CA GLY A 628 2.55 16.78 19.17
C GLY A 628 2.10 15.88 20.34
N ALA A 629 2.37 14.57 20.32
CA ALA A 629 2.08 13.67 21.44
C ALA A 629 2.89 14.02 22.69
N ASN A 630 2.33 13.75 23.87
CA ASN A 630 3.09 13.67 25.12
C ASN A 630 3.98 12.41 25.11
N PRO A 631 5.08 12.38 25.89
CA PRO A 631 5.78 11.15 26.20
C PRO A 631 4.80 10.15 26.80
N THR A 632 4.59 9.01 26.13
CA THR A 632 3.49 8.12 26.47
C THR A 632 3.79 6.66 26.18
N MET A 633 2.98 5.79 26.79
CA MET A 633 2.96 4.36 26.53
C MET A 633 1.53 3.88 26.30
N LEU A 634 1.35 3.00 25.32
CA LEU A 634 0.11 2.32 25.01
C LEU A 634 0.32 0.82 25.02
N PHE A 635 -0.64 0.09 25.57
CA PHE A 635 -0.71 -1.36 25.53
C PHE A 635 -2.05 -1.76 24.95
N LYS A 636 -2.04 -2.59 23.92
CA LYS A 636 -3.22 -3.16 23.29
C LYS A 636 -3.22 -4.67 23.46
N TYR A 637 -4.37 -5.24 23.82
CA TYR A 637 -4.57 -6.69 23.76
C TYR A 637 -5.86 -7.00 23.00
N LYS A 638 -5.73 -7.71 21.87
CA LYS A 638 -6.86 -8.22 21.09
C LYS A 638 -6.93 -9.74 21.21
N LYS A 639 -8.12 -10.27 21.46
CA LYS A 639 -8.37 -11.71 21.50
C LYS A 639 -9.73 -12.07 20.91
N HIS A 640 -9.73 -13.10 20.07
CA HIS A 640 -10.94 -13.73 19.59
C HIS A 640 -11.45 -14.75 20.62
N ILE A 641 -12.67 -14.56 21.13
CA ILE A 641 -13.31 -15.45 22.13
C ILE A 641 -14.68 -15.87 21.61
N GLY A 642 -14.78 -17.12 21.14
CA GLY A 642 -16.02 -17.70 20.64
C GLY A 642 -16.45 -17.10 19.30
N LYS A 643 -17.29 -16.06 19.33
CA LYS A 643 -17.76 -15.31 18.14
C LYS A 643 -17.57 -13.81 18.32
N PHE A 644 -16.69 -13.42 19.23
CA PHE A 644 -16.48 -12.04 19.62
C PHE A 644 -15.00 -11.72 19.51
N ASP A 645 -14.72 -10.56 18.94
CA ASP A 645 -13.39 -9.95 19.01
C ASP A 645 -13.41 -8.91 20.12
N ILE A 646 -12.50 -9.07 21.08
CA ILE A 646 -12.40 -8.19 22.24
C ILE A 646 -11.04 -7.51 22.21
N THR A 647 -11.05 -6.18 22.18
CA THR A 647 -9.84 -5.36 22.20
C THR A 647 -9.86 -4.43 23.40
N GLY A 648 -8.83 -4.51 24.24
CA GLY A 648 -8.58 -3.56 25.32
C GLY A 648 -7.33 -2.73 25.02
N ILE A 649 -7.39 -1.42 25.27
CA ILE A 649 -6.22 -0.53 25.16
C ILE A 649 -6.07 0.28 26.44
N TYR A 650 -4.86 0.33 26.97
CA TYR A 650 -4.48 1.21 28.07
C TYR A 650 -3.41 2.18 27.59
N HIS A 651 -3.63 3.47 27.81
CA HIS A 651 -2.76 4.56 27.42
C HIS A 651 -2.42 5.39 28.65
N ARG A 652 -1.15 5.74 28.84
CA ARG A 652 -0.74 6.61 29.93
C ARG A 652 0.47 7.46 29.55
N ASP A 653 0.33 8.76 29.73
CA ASP A 653 1.45 9.69 29.63
C ASP A 653 2.42 9.51 30.81
N PHE A 654 3.72 9.65 30.55
CA PHE A 654 4.76 9.53 31.58
C PHE A 654 4.73 10.73 32.54
N GLU A 655 4.59 11.94 31.99
CA GLU A 655 4.44 13.17 32.75
C GLU A 655 2.97 13.35 33.10
N THR A 656 2.64 13.23 34.39
CA THR A 656 1.25 13.28 34.89
C THR A 656 1.00 14.46 35.83
N GLU A 657 2.01 15.30 36.08
CA GLU A 657 1.84 16.51 36.88
C GLU A 657 1.35 17.66 36.02
N ILE A 658 0.31 18.35 36.49
CA ILE A 658 -0.16 19.60 35.89
C ILE A 658 0.38 20.75 36.75
N ILE A 659 1.27 21.54 36.18
CA ILE A 659 1.86 22.71 36.84
C ILE A 659 1.12 23.95 36.35
N PHE A 660 0.66 24.78 37.28
CA PHE A 660 0.01 26.05 37.01
C PHE A 660 0.92 27.22 37.42
N ASP A 661 0.88 28.31 36.67
CA ASP A 661 1.50 29.57 37.04
C ASP A 661 0.66 30.35 38.08
N GLU A 662 1.14 31.53 38.49
CA GLU A 662 0.46 32.39 39.47
C GLU A 662 -0.93 32.87 39.01
N ASN A 663 -1.22 32.80 37.70
CA ASN A 663 -2.49 33.18 37.10
C ASN A 663 -3.42 31.97 36.88
N GLY A 664 -3.03 30.77 37.32
CA GLY A 664 -3.81 29.54 37.14
C GLY A 664 -3.72 28.96 35.72
N ARG A 665 -2.79 29.43 34.89
CA ARG A 665 -2.56 28.92 33.53
C ARG A 665 -1.56 27.77 33.56
N ARG A 666 -1.81 26.70 32.79
CA ARG A 666 -0.89 25.56 32.72
C ARG A 666 0.45 25.99 32.10
N VAL A 667 1.54 25.57 32.74
CA VAL A 667 2.91 25.72 32.24
C VAL A 667 3.16 24.63 31.18
N LEU A 668 3.58 25.04 29.98
CA LEU A 668 3.89 24.14 28.88
C LEU A 668 5.40 23.90 28.83
N ASP A 669 5.82 22.66 28.51
CA ASP A 669 7.23 22.37 28.31
C ASP A 669 7.77 23.13 27.09
N ALA A 670 8.83 23.91 27.30
CA ALA A 670 9.53 24.64 26.27
C ALA A 670 10.08 23.74 25.15
N ASN A 671 10.43 22.49 25.45
CA ASN A 671 10.88 21.53 24.45
C ASN A 671 9.74 21.08 23.53
N GLN A 672 8.54 20.86 24.07
CA GLN A 672 7.37 20.51 23.27
C GLN A 672 6.93 21.68 22.37
N LEU A 673 7.00 22.92 22.87
CA LEU A 673 6.68 24.13 22.10
C LEU A 673 7.61 24.38 20.90
N ARG A 674 8.86 23.90 20.93
CA ARG A 674 9.82 24.06 19.81
C ARG A 674 9.35 23.40 18.51
N SER A 675 8.43 22.43 18.61
CA SER A 675 7.82 21.75 17.47
C SER A 675 6.66 22.50 16.83
N GLY A 676 6.28 23.69 17.35
CA GLY A 676 5.18 24.50 16.80
C GLY A 676 3.77 23.95 17.09
N VAL A 677 3.65 23.06 18.09
CA VAL A 677 2.38 22.44 18.50
C VAL A 677 2.14 22.69 19.99
N VAL A 678 0.88 22.90 20.37
CA VAL A 678 0.47 22.94 21.78
C VAL A 678 0.25 21.51 22.26
N PRO A 679 1.03 20.99 23.22
CA PRO A 679 0.88 19.62 23.68
C PRO A 679 -0.48 19.42 24.37
N PRO A 680 -1.12 18.25 24.18
CA PRO A 680 -2.36 17.94 24.87
C PRO A 680 -2.15 17.93 26.39
N TRP A 681 -3.25 17.96 27.14
CA TRP A 681 -3.18 17.75 28.58
C TRP A 681 -2.69 16.33 28.89
N PRO A 682 -1.80 16.16 29.89
CA PRO A 682 -1.46 14.85 30.43
C PRO A 682 -2.72 14.03 30.68
N THR A 683 -2.73 12.77 30.24
CA THR A 683 -3.90 11.91 30.40
C THR A 683 -3.57 10.43 30.55
N GLU A 684 -4.43 9.75 31.29
CA GLU A 684 -4.50 8.31 31.43
C GLU A 684 -5.86 7.83 30.91
N ARG A 685 -5.85 6.85 30.02
CA ARG A 685 -7.04 6.37 29.30
C ARG A 685 -7.08 4.85 29.25
N ALA A 686 -8.28 4.29 29.37
CA ALA A 686 -8.53 2.87 29.20
C ALA A 686 -9.76 2.66 28.32
N THR A 687 -9.67 1.77 27.35
CA THR A 687 -10.77 1.41 26.45
C THR A 687 -10.99 -0.08 26.42
N LEU A 688 -12.25 -0.45 26.19
CA LEU A 688 -12.66 -1.82 25.88
C LEU A 688 -13.65 -1.76 24.73
N ALA A 689 -13.38 -2.51 23.67
CA ALA A 689 -14.26 -2.68 22.53
C ALA A 689 -14.58 -4.16 22.33
N VAL A 690 -15.84 -4.44 21.99
CA VAL A 690 -16.34 -5.78 21.68
C VAL A 690 -17.02 -5.71 20.33
N GLU A 691 -16.59 -6.58 19.43
CA GLU A 691 -17.09 -6.71 18.07
C GLU A 691 -17.70 -8.09 17.85
N ARG A 692 -18.77 -8.15 17.06
CA ARG A 692 -19.40 -9.41 16.64
C ARG A 692 -20.11 -9.26 15.31
N GLU A 693 -19.93 -10.27 14.47
CA GLU A 693 -20.63 -10.41 13.20
C GLU A 693 -21.78 -11.43 13.28
N PHE A 694 -22.85 -11.13 12.54
CA PHE A 694 -24.06 -11.91 12.36
C PHE A 694 -24.37 -12.03 10.86
N GLY A 695 -23.57 -12.82 10.15
CA GLY A 695 -23.64 -12.91 8.69
C GLY A 695 -23.28 -11.57 8.08
N LYS A 696 -24.26 -10.86 7.51
CA LYS A 696 -24.06 -9.54 6.89
C LYS A 696 -24.07 -8.36 7.86
N PHE A 697 -24.41 -8.59 9.13
CA PHE A 697 -24.53 -7.52 10.14
C PHE A 697 -23.36 -7.53 11.11
N GLY A 698 -22.63 -6.43 11.24
CA GLY A 698 -21.62 -6.23 12.28
C GLY A 698 -22.13 -5.34 13.40
N VAL A 699 -21.73 -5.64 14.63
CA VAL A 699 -21.99 -4.82 15.83
C VAL A 699 -20.69 -4.61 16.58
N MET A 700 -20.34 -3.36 16.83
CA MET A 700 -19.20 -2.97 17.66
C MET A 700 -19.70 -2.06 18.79
N LEU A 701 -19.35 -2.40 20.02
CA LEU A 701 -19.68 -1.64 21.23
C LEU A 701 -18.39 -1.38 22.01
N GLY A 702 -18.19 -0.16 22.48
CA GLY A 702 -17.05 0.14 23.31
C GLY A 702 -17.30 1.20 24.37
N GLY A 703 -16.47 1.17 25.41
CA GLY A 703 -16.40 2.18 26.46
C GLY A 703 -14.98 2.74 26.59
N ILE A 704 -14.90 4.01 26.98
CA ILE A 704 -13.65 4.70 27.31
C ILE A 704 -13.75 5.30 28.72
N TRP A 705 -12.63 5.29 29.42
CA TRP A 705 -12.40 6.08 30.62
C TRP A 705 -11.17 6.95 30.41
N ALA A 706 -11.24 8.22 30.81
CA ALA A 706 -10.12 9.16 30.81
C ALA A 706 -10.29 10.15 31.98
N GLY A 707 -9.45 10.10 33.01
CA GLY A 707 -9.73 10.85 34.25
C GLY A 707 -8.54 11.39 35.03
N SER A 708 -7.41 10.71 34.96
CA SER A 708 -6.20 11.10 35.67
C SER A 708 -5.24 11.79 34.70
N PRO A 709 -4.51 12.86 35.09
CA PRO A 709 -4.63 13.68 36.31
C PRO A 709 -5.73 14.77 36.25
N LEU A 710 -6.56 14.80 35.20
CA LEU A 710 -7.47 15.91 34.93
C LEU A 710 -8.60 16.11 35.95
N ASN A 711 -8.95 15.10 36.75
CA ASN A 711 -9.95 15.23 37.81
C ASN A 711 -9.61 16.38 38.78
N GLY A 712 -10.58 17.26 39.00
CA GLY A 712 -10.44 18.40 39.92
C GLY A 712 -9.82 19.66 39.31
N THR A 713 -9.32 19.62 38.07
CA THR A 713 -8.93 20.85 37.35
C THR A 713 -10.15 21.71 37.08
N SER A 714 -9.99 23.04 37.14
CA SER A 714 -11.10 23.95 36.91
C SER A 714 -11.27 24.28 35.43
N PHE A 715 -12.50 24.66 35.07
CA PHE A 715 -12.86 25.22 33.77
C PHE A 715 -13.98 26.25 33.94
N GLN A 716 -14.09 27.19 33.00
CA GLN A 716 -15.20 28.15 33.02
C GLN A 716 -16.44 27.61 32.30
N ASP A 717 -17.61 27.88 32.88
CA ASP A 717 -18.93 27.74 32.26
C ASP A 717 -19.73 29.02 32.49
N VAL A 718 -20.68 29.32 31.61
CA VAL A 718 -21.52 30.51 31.73
C VAL A 718 -22.99 30.19 31.53
N ARG A 719 -23.86 30.83 32.33
CA ARG A 719 -25.31 30.67 32.23
C ARG A 719 -25.98 32.03 32.18
N GLY A 720 -26.93 32.20 31.28
CA GLY A 720 -27.65 33.46 31.13
C GLY A 720 -28.12 33.71 29.71
N THR A 721 -28.33 34.98 29.39
CA THR A 721 -28.72 35.47 28.07
C THR A 721 -27.67 36.46 27.56
N PRO A 722 -27.62 36.74 26.25
CA PRO A 722 -26.72 37.75 25.68
C PRO A 722 -26.69 39.06 26.50
N GLY A 723 -25.49 39.51 26.84
CA GLY A 723 -25.23 40.68 27.70
C GLY A 723 -25.54 40.52 29.20
N ASN A 724 -25.93 39.34 29.69
CA ASN A 724 -26.18 39.07 31.11
C ASN A 724 -25.88 37.60 31.46
N TYR A 725 -24.61 37.30 31.64
CA TYR A 725 -24.12 35.98 31.99
C TYR A 725 -23.61 35.91 33.43
N VAL A 726 -23.88 34.80 34.09
CA VAL A 726 -23.25 34.42 35.35
C VAL A 726 -22.12 33.45 35.04
N VAL A 727 -20.90 33.81 35.44
CA VAL A 727 -19.68 33.01 35.25
C VAL A 727 -19.54 32.02 36.40
N PHE A 728 -19.37 30.75 36.08
CA PHE A 728 -19.09 29.67 37.02
C PHE A 728 -17.69 29.12 36.75
N GLU A 729 -16.96 28.84 37.82
CA GLU A 729 -15.75 28.02 37.78
C GLU A 729 -16.13 26.64 38.31
N ASP A 730 -16.30 25.68 37.41
CA ASP A 730 -16.61 24.29 37.74
C ASP A 730 -15.32 23.45 37.69
N ARG A 731 -15.39 22.19 38.12
CA ARG A 731 -14.26 21.27 38.14
C ARG A 731 -14.60 19.94 37.50
N ILE A 732 -13.63 19.35 36.83
CA ILE A 732 -13.76 18.01 36.26
C ILE A 732 -14.08 16.99 37.36
N GLN A 733 -15.15 16.23 37.17
CA GLN A 733 -15.64 15.21 38.10
C GLN A 733 -15.48 13.82 37.50
N ALA A 734 -15.54 12.79 38.35
CA ALA A 734 -15.44 11.40 37.91
C ALA A 734 -16.51 10.98 36.87
N SER A 735 -17.66 11.67 36.81
CA SER A 735 -18.69 11.46 35.79
C SER A 735 -18.28 11.93 34.39
N ASP A 736 -17.36 12.89 34.30
CA ASP A 736 -16.90 13.50 33.04
C ASP A 736 -15.87 12.63 32.31
N ASN A 737 -15.43 11.55 32.96
CA ASN A 737 -14.33 10.71 32.51
C ASN A 737 -14.78 9.61 31.56
N TRP A 738 -16.07 9.29 31.56
CA TRP A 738 -16.61 8.14 30.87
C TRP A 738 -17.20 8.50 29.51
N GLY A 739 -16.99 7.61 28.54
CA GLY A 739 -17.64 7.68 27.24
C GLY A 739 -18.01 6.31 26.72
N GLY A 740 -18.95 6.27 25.78
CA GLY A 740 -19.41 5.05 25.13
C GLY A 740 -19.67 5.29 23.65
N LYS A 741 -19.40 4.27 22.84
CA LYS A 741 -19.56 4.30 21.39
C LYS A 741 -20.18 3.00 20.91
N VAL A 742 -21.08 3.06 19.93
CA VAL A 742 -21.67 1.90 19.27
C VAL A 742 -21.68 2.11 17.77
N LYS A 743 -21.39 1.05 17.00
CA LYS A 743 -21.40 1.03 15.54
C LYS A 743 -22.10 -0.23 15.06
N PHE A 744 -22.98 -0.07 14.08
CA PHE A 744 -23.67 -1.12 13.37
C PHE A 744 -23.28 -1.05 11.90
N THR A 745 -23.03 -2.19 11.27
CA THR A 745 -22.76 -2.30 9.84
C THR A 745 -23.68 -3.34 9.22
N TYR A 746 -24.04 -3.14 7.96
CA TYR A 746 -24.71 -4.10 7.10
C TYR A 746 -24.01 -4.15 5.75
N GLU A 747 -23.61 -5.34 5.30
CA GLU A 747 -22.89 -5.54 4.03
C GLU A 747 -23.70 -6.45 3.09
N GLY A 748 -24.34 -5.84 2.09
CA GLY A 748 -25.36 -6.45 1.25
C GLY A 748 -25.00 -6.52 -0.23
N GLY A 749 -23.72 -6.56 -0.59
CA GLY A 749 -23.25 -6.55 -1.98
C GLY A 749 -23.42 -5.17 -2.62
N LYS A 750 -24.56 -4.91 -3.28
CA LYS A 750 -24.84 -3.59 -3.89
C LYS A 750 -25.20 -2.51 -2.88
N PHE A 751 -25.67 -2.90 -1.69
CA PHE A 751 -26.09 -1.96 -0.66
C PHE A 751 -25.34 -2.26 0.64
N ASN A 752 -24.60 -1.28 1.16
CA ASN A 752 -23.99 -1.34 2.47
C ASN A 752 -24.50 -0.18 3.32
N TRP A 753 -24.70 -0.37 4.61
CA TRP A 753 -25.20 0.67 5.52
C TRP A 753 -24.46 0.63 6.85
N TYR A 754 -24.25 1.79 7.46
CA TYR A 754 -23.78 1.86 8.84
C TYR A 754 -24.54 2.89 9.65
N GLY A 755 -24.57 2.67 10.96
CA GLY A 755 -25.00 3.64 11.95
C GLY A 755 -24.01 3.65 13.10
N GLN A 756 -23.64 4.83 13.59
CA GLN A 756 -22.75 4.99 14.72
C GLN A 756 -23.33 6.04 15.67
N ALA A 757 -23.14 5.85 16.97
CA ALA A 757 -23.44 6.86 17.97
C ALA A 757 -22.37 6.86 19.06
N ALA A 758 -22.08 8.03 19.61
CA ALA A 758 -21.17 8.20 20.73
C ALA A 758 -21.74 9.17 21.76
N ALA A 759 -21.43 8.93 23.03
CA ALA A 759 -21.64 9.86 24.14
C ALA A 759 -20.35 9.90 24.94
N MET A 760 -19.69 11.06 24.97
CA MET A 760 -18.35 11.25 25.49
C MET A 760 -18.38 12.34 26.57
N GLY A 761 -17.98 11.99 27.79
CA GLY A 761 -17.79 12.95 28.89
C GLY A 761 -16.76 14.03 28.56
N LEU A 762 -16.68 15.08 29.38
CA LEU A 762 -15.95 16.32 29.04
C LEU A 762 -14.50 16.09 28.63
N ILE A 763 -13.83 15.14 29.29
CA ILE A 763 -12.41 14.81 29.05
C ILE A 763 -12.19 13.39 28.54
N ALA A 764 -13.26 12.69 28.15
CA ALA A 764 -13.23 11.37 27.51
C ALA A 764 -12.71 11.47 26.06
N ASN A 765 -11.49 11.99 25.89
CA ASN A 765 -10.88 12.25 24.59
C ASN A 765 -10.28 10.98 23.98
N GLY A 766 -10.85 10.55 22.85
CA GLY A 766 -10.23 9.62 21.91
C GLY A 766 -9.49 10.36 20.79
N GLY A 767 -9.43 9.73 19.62
CA GLY A 767 -8.97 10.31 18.36
C GLY A 767 -9.99 10.09 17.25
N ALA A 768 -9.83 10.83 16.15
CA ALA A 768 -10.74 10.76 15.01
C ALA A 768 -10.79 9.36 14.39
N ASP A 769 -11.94 8.99 13.83
CA ASP A 769 -12.09 7.70 13.15
C ASP A 769 -11.22 7.64 11.87
N GLN A 770 -10.16 6.84 11.93
CA GLN A 770 -9.22 6.66 10.83
C GLN A 770 -9.67 5.56 9.86
N THR A 771 -10.62 4.71 10.26
CA THR A 771 -11.07 3.59 9.44
C THR A 771 -11.92 4.05 8.26
N MET A 772 -11.78 3.35 7.13
CA MET A 772 -12.69 3.51 6.01
C MET A 772 -13.82 2.48 6.13
N THR A 773 -15.03 2.93 6.46
CA THR A 773 -16.14 2.00 6.69
C THR A 773 -16.61 1.34 5.39
N PHE A 774 -16.95 2.12 4.34
CA PHE A 774 -17.35 1.57 3.03
C PHE A 774 -16.87 2.37 1.81
N THR A 775 -16.54 3.65 1.99
CA THR A 775 -16.21 4.58 0.90
C THR A 775 -15.52 5.82 1.46
N GLY A 776 -15.04 6.71 0.60
CA GLY A 776 -14.27 7.91 0.97
C GLY A 776 -15.07 9.08 1.55
N TRP A 777 -16.02 8.84 2.46
CA TRP A 777 -16.73 9.91 3.17
C TRP A 777 -15.80 10.81 3.98
N LYS A 778 -16.05 12.13 3.92
CA LYS A 778 -15.37 13.16 4.71
C LYS A 778 -16.03 13.40 6.08
N LEU A 779 -17.33 13.13 6.23
CA LEU A 779 -17.99 13.23 7.54
C LEU A 779 -17.63 12.00 8.38
N ARG A 780 -16.89 12.24 9.46
CA ARG A 780 -16.42 11.21 10.40
C ARG A 780 -16.56 11.70 11.83
N ASP A 781 -16.58 10.74 12.75
CA ASP A 781 -16.52 11.04 14.19
C ASP A 781 -15.16 11.64 14.54
N THR A 782 -15.19 12.76 15.26
CA THR A 782 -14.00 13.49 15.68
C THR A 782 -13.27 12.82 16.83
N GLY A 783 -13.93 11.93 17.57
CA GLY A 783 -13.38 11.23 18.74
C GLY A 783 -13.13 12.11 19.97
N SER A 784 -13.40 13.42 19.87
CA SER A 784 -13.21 14.36 20.98
C SER A 784 -14.14 14.10 22.16
N GLY A 785 -13.74 14.55 23.35
CA GLY A 785 -14.59 14.61 24.53
C GLY A 785 -15.65 15.71 24.42
N ASN A 786 -16.48 15.84 25.47
CA ASN A 786 -17.53 16.84 25.55
C ASN A 786 -18.50 16.79 24.35
N GLN A 787 -19.03 15.61 24.00
CA GLN A 787 -20.00 15.51 22.90
C GLN A 787 -20.92 14.30 22.98
N VAL A 788 -22.11 14.47 22.39
CA VAL A 788 -22.94 13.38 21.88
C VAL A 788 -23.01 13.49 20.36
N ASN A 789 -22.87 12.36 19.66
CA ASN A 789 -22.99 12.33 18.21
C ASN A 789 -23.72 11.09 17.70
N ALA A 790 -24.26 11.23 16.50
CA ALA A 790 -24.87 10.17 15.72
C ALA A 790 -24.48 10.36 14.24
N LEU A 791 -24.02 9.28 13.61
CA LEU A 791 -23.65 9.22 12.21
C LEU A 791 -24.39 8.07 11.52
N SER A 792 -24.79 8.25 10.27
CA SER A 792 -25.26 7.13 9.46
C SER A 792 -25.10 7.44 7.98
N GLY A 793 -24.67 6.44 7.23
CA GLY A 793 -24.52 6.52 5.80
C GLY A 793 -24.77 5.16 5.16
N PHE A 794 -25.00 5.16 3.85
CA PHE A 794 -25.10 3.93 3.07
C PHE A 794 -24.46 4.11 1.71
N THR A 795 -23.99 3.02 1.12
CA THR A 795 -23.55 2.99 -0.27
C THR A 795 -24.55 2.18 -1.08
N PHE A 796 -24.80 2.62 -2.32
CA PHE A 796 -25.58 1.88 -3.30
C PHE A 796 -24.83 1.84 -4.64
N SER A 797 -24.39 0.65 -5.04
CA SER A 797 -23.63 0.42 -6.26
C SER A 797 -24.53 -0.10 -7.39
N THR A 798 -24.44 0.52 -8.57
CA THR A 798 -25.16 0.13 -9.79
C THR A 798 -24.28 0.31 -11.03
N GLY A 799 -23.88 -0.80 -11.67
CA GLY A 799 -22.89 -0.76 -12.74
C GLY A 799 -21.57 -0.18 -12.24
N ASN A 800 -21.05 0.82 -12.93
CA ASN A 800 -19.81 1.52 -12.57
C ASN A 800 -20.05 2.69 -11.60
N PHE A 801 -21.28 2.91 -11.13
CA PHE A 801 -21.63 4.03 -10.25
C PHE A 801 -21.85 3.57 -8.81
N GLN A 802 -21.37 4.37 -7.85
CA GLN A 802 -21.73 4.27 -6.43
C GLN A 802 -22.34 5.59 -5.96
N ILE A 803 -23.46 5.51 -5.25
CA ILE A 803 -24.12 6.64 -4.60
C ILE A 803 -23.99 6.43 -3.09
N ALA A 804 -23.44 7.41 -2.39
CA ALA A 804 -23.10 7.27 -0.99
C ALA A 804 -23.45 8.51 -0.16
N PRO A 805 -24.70 8.64 0.33
CA PRO A 805 -25.03 9.66 1.33
C PRO A 805 -24.52 9.30 2.73
N ASN A 806 -24.19 10.33 3.51
CA ASN A 806 -23.79 10.23 4.91
C ASN A 806 -24.29 11.43 5.70
N PHE A 807 -24.63 11.23 6.97
CA PHE A 807 -25.23 12.25 7.82
C PHE A 807 -24.54 12.25 9.18
N LEU A 808 -24.36 13.44 9.74
CA LEU A 808 -23.79 13.66 11.07
C LEU A 808 -24.68 14.62 11.84
N TRP A 809 -25.05 14.23 13.04
CA TRP A 809 -25.54 15.13 14.07
C TRP A 809 -24.61 15.04 15.28
N GLN A 810 -24.17 16.17 15.80
CA GLN A 810 -23.39 16.23 17.04
C GLN A 810 -23.72 17.47 17.84
N LYS A 811 -23.57 17.36 19.15
CA LYS A 811 -23.79 18.45 20.10
C LYS A 811 -22.87 18.31 21.31
N PRO A 812 -22.23 19.40 21.76
CA PRO A 812 -21.41 19.34 22.97
C PRO A 812 -22.27 19.19 24.23
N LEU A 813 -21.73 18.54 25.27
CA LEU A 813 -22.42 18.44 26.57
C LEU A 813 -22.46 19.80 27.27
N VAL A 814 -21.33 20.51 27.24
CA VAL A 814 -21.16 21.91 27.65
C VAL A 814 -20.81 22.73 26.41
N GLY A 815 -21.70 23.67 26.06
CA GLY A 815 -21.54 24.53 24.88
C GLY A 815 -20.35 25.49 24.98
N ALA A 816 -19.95 26.07 23.84
CA ALA A 816 -18.90 27.10 23.80
C ALA A 816 -19.29 28.32 24.64
N ILE A 817 -18.31 29.04 25.17
CA ILE A 817 -18.58 30.31 25.84
C ILE A 817 -18.99 31.36 24.78
N PRO A 818 -20.09 32.11 24.99
CA PRO A 818 -20.51 33.18 24.09
C PRO A 818 -19.44 34.28 23.96
N GLN A 819 -19.34 34.86 22.76
CA GLN A 819 -18.33 35.88 22.46
C GLN A 819 -18.56 37.21 23.19
N ASP A 820 -19.79 37.47 23.64
CA ASP A 820 -20.19 38.67 24.37
C ASP A 820 -20.07 38.51 25.91
N VAL A 821 -19.31 37.50 26.38
CA VAL A 821 -19.05 37.32 27.81
C VAL A 821 -18.21 38.47 28.38
N GLU A 822 -18.65 39.07 29.48
CA GLU A 822 -17.90 40.12 30.18
C GLU A 822 -17.00 39.54 31.29
N GLY A 823 -15.98 40.30 31.69
CA GLY A 823 -15.09 39.93 32.80
C GLY A 823 -15.89 39.75 34.11
N PRO A 824 -15.64 38.69 34.90
CA PRO A 824 -14.45 37.81 34.92
C PRO A 824 -14.47 36.61 33.94
N GLY A 825 -15.46 36.50 33.06
CA GLY A 825 -15.54 35.43 32.07
C GLY A 825 -14.55 35.62 30.91
N ARG A 826 -14.09 34.50 30.34
CA ARG A 826 -13.25 34.46 29.14
C ARG A 826 -13.66 33.30 28.25
N LEU A 827 -13.33 33.36 26.96
CA LEU A 827 -13.45 32.18 26.10
C LEU A 827 -12.53 31.06 26.60
N ARG A 828 -13.02 29.82 26.61
CA ARG A 828 -12.17 28.68 26.95
C ARG A 828 -11.11 28.45 25.89
N ASN A 829 -10.01 27.82 26.26
CA ASN A 829 -9.00 27.35 25.32
C ASN A 829 -8.23 26.15 25.90
N ILE A 830 -7.48 25.44 25.06
CA ILE A 830 -6.81 24.19 25.47
C ILE A 830 -5.61 24.39 26.42
N ILE A 831 -5.23 25.62 26.75
CA ILE A 831 -4.14 25.92 27.68
C ILE A 831 -4.71 26.17 29.08
N ASP A 832 -5.75 27.00 29.14
CA ASP A 832 -6.34 27.42 30.42
C ASP A 832 -7.48 26.50 30.89
N ASP A 833 -8.02 25.66 30.00
CA ASP A 833 -9.11 24.72 30.31
C ASP A 833 -8.79 23.29 29.80
N PRO A 834 -9.21 22.24 30.52
CA PRO A 834 -8.97 20.84 30.17
C PRO A 834 -9.70 20.37 28.90
N PHE A 835 -10.68 21.15 28.42
CA PHE A 835 -11.36 20.93 27.14
C PHE A 835 -11.82 22.25 26.52
N SER A 836 -12.08 22.26 25.21
CA SER A 836 -12.67 23.39 24.51
C SER A 836 -13.62 22.92 23.40
N VAL A 837 -14.60 23.76 23.06
CA VAL A 837 -15.57 23.49 22.00
C VAL A 837 -15.04 24.02 20.67
N ARG A 838 -14.56 23.10 19.82
CA ARG A 838 -14.00 23.41 18.49
C ARG A 838 -14.66 22.51 17.45
N TRP A 839 -14.07 21.36 17.15
CA TRP A 839 -14.61 20.40 16.18
C TRP A 839 -15.81 19.60 16.69
N ASN A 840 -16.02 19.54 18.01
CA ASN A 840 -17.21 19.01 18.69
C ASN A 840 -18.36 20.02 18.83
N ARG A 841 -18.26 21.21 18.23
CA ARG A 841 -19.37 22.20 18.27
C ARG A 841 -20.65 21.62 17.69
N GLU A 842 -21.78 22.20 18.09
CA GLU A 842 -23.09 21.78 17.60
C GLU A 842 -23.11 21.82 16.06
N THR A 843 -23.42 20.68 15.45
CA THR A 843 -23.35 20.52 14.00
C THR A 843 -24.44 19.57 13.53
N THR A 844 -25.15 19.99 12.49
CA THR A 844 -25.96 19.09 11.64
C THR A 844 -25.39 19.13 10.24
N ALA A 845 -24.97 17.98 9.71
CA ALA A 845 -24.27 17.90 8.45
C ALA A 845 -24.77 16.74 7.58
N GLY A 846 -24.72 16.97 6.28
CA GLY A 846 -25.01 15.98 5.25
C GLY A 846 -23.91 15.96 4.21
N GLU A 847 -23.60 14.78 3.72
CA GLU A 847 -22.65 14.51 2.65
C GLU A 847 -23.33 13.62 1.62
N ILE A 848 -23.11 13.90 0.34
CA ILE A 848 -23.39 12.96 -0.75
C ILE A 848 -22.13 12.79 -1.56
N LEU A 849 -21.75 11.54 -1.80
CA LEU A 849 -20.61 11.17 -2.62
C LEU A 849 -21.09 10.31 -3.79
N LEU A 850 -20.79 10.75 -5.00
CA LEU A 850 -21.03 10.01 -6.24
C LEU A 850 -19.70 9.53 -6.78
N THR A 851 -19.58 8.25 -7.08
CA THR A 851 -18.36 7.66 -7.64
C THR A 851 -18.68 7.01 -8.96
N TYR A 852 -17.86 7.26 -9.97
CA TYR A 852 -17.84 6.52 -11.22
C TYR A 852 -16.47 5.86 -11.34
N ASP A 853 -16.45 4.53 -11.25
CA ASP A 853 -15.24 3.72 -11.30
C ASP A 853 -15.51 2.47 -12.15
N PRO A 854 -14.96 2.38 -13.37
CA PRO A 854 -15.14 1.23 -14.26
C PRO A 854 -14.20 0.06 -13.95
N THR A 855 -13.30 0.18 -12.98
CA THR A 855 -12.19 -0.75 -12.69
C THR A 855 -12.21 -1.16 -11.22
N PRO A 856 -13.21 -1.96 -10.79
CA PRO A 856 -13.43 -2.29 -9.39
C PRO A 856 -12.26 -3.03 -8.70
N GLY A 857 -11.34 -3.62 -9.47
CA GLY A 857 -10.12 -4.26 -8.95
C GLY A 857 -9.05 -3.27 -8.46
N THR A 858 -9.19 -1.98 -8.75
CA THR A 858 -8.30 -0.89 -8.32
C THR A 858 -9.14 0.19 -7.65
N TRP A 859 -9.67 -0.13 -6.48
CA TRP A 859 -10.73 0.66 -5.87
C TRP A 859 -10.31 2.13 -5.64
N MET A 860 -11.17 3.07 -6.06
CA MET A 860 -10.95 4.54 -6.02
C MET A 860 -10.44 5.11 -4.68
N TYR A 861 -10.70 4.42 -3.56
CA TYR A 861 -10.37 4.87 -2.21
C TYR A 861 -9.25 4.05 -1.55
N GLU A 862 -8.58 3.15 -2.28
CA GLU A 862 -7.34 2.53 -1.82
C GLU A 862 -6.28 3.60 -1.55
N TRP A 863 -5.44 3.37 -0.53
CA TRP A 863 -4.37 4.30 -0.16
C TRP A 863 -3.35 4.51 -1.30
N ASP A 864 -3.15 3.47 -2.14
CA ASP A 864 -2.24 3.48 -3.30
C ASP A 864 -2.95 3.72 -4.64
N ASN A 865 -4.22 4.14 -4.64
CA ASN A 865 -5.02 4.34 -5.87
C ASN A 865 -4.32 5.23 -6.91
N ASP A 866 -3.56 6.23 -6.48
CA ASP A 866 -2.73 7.06 -7.37
C ASP A 866 -1.83 6.22 -8.30
N ARG A 867 -1.30 5.09 -7.82
CA ARG A 867 -0.47 4.14 -8.57
C ARG A 867 -1.29 3.00 -9.15
N SER A 868 -2.19 2.39 -8.36
CA SER A 868 -2.88 1.15 -8.73
C SER A 868 -3.97 1.38 -9.79
N GLU A 869 -4.66 2.53 -9.76
CA GLU A 869 -5.74 2.85 -10.71
C GLU A 869 -5.29 2.76 -12.16
N ASP A 870 -6.07 2.03 -12.96
CA ASP A 870 -5.84 1.84 -14.39
C ASP A 870 -7.02 2.25 -15.28
N ALA A 871 -8.07 2.85 -14.69
CA ALA A 871 -9.19 3.41 -15.44
C ALA A 871 -8.74 4.42 -16.50
N LYS A 872 -9.26 4.28 -17.72
CA LYS A 872 -9.20 5.36 -18.72
C LYS A 872 -9.85 6.64 -18.20
N PHE A 873 -10.88 6.50 -17.36
CA PHE A 873 -11.54 7.59 -16.65
C PHE A 873 -12.29 7.03 -15.44
N ALA A 874 -11.93 7.50 -14.25
CA ALA A 874 -12.64 7.34 -12.99
C ALA A 874 -12.78 8.71 -12.31
N MET A 875 -13.86 8.92 -11.58
CA MET A 875 -14.06 10.16 -10.84
C MET A 875 -14.93 9.96 -9.60
N ASN A 876 -14.78 10.86 -8.63
CA ASN A 876 -15.79 11.09 -7.62
C ASN A 876 -16.27 12.55 -7.63
N LEU A 877 -17.47 12.78 -7.12
CA LEU A 877 -18.06 14.09 -6.91
C LEU A 877 -18.79 14.07 -5.57
N GLY A 878 -18.24 14.79 -4.59
CA GLY A 878 -18.78 14.91 -3.25
C GLY A 878 -19.33 16.31 -2.99
N PHE A 879 -20.40 16.39 -2.21
CA PHE A 879 -20.92 17.64 -1.65
C PHE A 879 -21.12 17.45 -0.15
N VAL A 880 -20.51 18.32 0.65
CA VAL A 880 -20.67 18.34 2.11
C VAL A 880 -21.28 19.67 2.51
N TYR A 881 -22.34 19.63 3.32
CA TYR A 881 -22.94 20.80 3.96
C TYR A 881 -22.93 20.61 5.48
N ARG A 882 -22.56 21.66 6.20
CA ARG A 882 -22.50 21.72 7.67
C ARG A 882 -23.25 22.96 8.14
N HIS A 883 -24.35 22.75 8.84
CA HIS A 883 -25.03 23.79 9.61
C HIS A 883 -24.39 23.89 11.00
N LEU A 884 -23.85 25.06 11.35
CA LEU A 884 -23.04 25.26 12.57
C LEU A 884 -23.66 26.43 13.36
N PRO A 885 -24.73 26.18 14.13
CA PRO A 885 -25.55 27.22 14.76
C PRO A 885 -24.87 27.92 15.94
N THR A 886 -23.72 27.43 16.41
CA THR A 886 -23.01 27.96 17.57
C THR A 886 -21.61 28.46 17.21
N THR A 887 -21.09 29.36 18.04
CA THR A 887 -19.68 29.79 18.02
C THR A 887 -18.76 28.67 18.52
N MET A 888 -17.45 28.87 18.39
CA MET A 888 -16.42 28.05 19.02
C MET A 888 -15.86 28.71 20.29
N ASP A 889 -15.09 27.95 21.06
CA ASP A 889 -14.15 28.47 22.04
C ASP A 889 -12.88 29.00 21.33
N ALA A 890 -11.99 29.67 22.07
CA ALA A 890 -10.85 30.39 21.49
C ALA A 890 -9.80 29.43 20.88
N HIS A 891 -9.22 29.88 19.76
CA HIS A 891 -8.08 29.21 19.13
C HIS A 891 -6.76 29.68 19.75
N ILE A 892 -5.72 28.86 19.63
CA ILE A 892 -4.35 29.27 20.00
C ILE A 892 -3.59 29.65 18.73
N GLY A 893 -3.10 30.89 18.68
CA GLY A 893 -2.25 31.39 17.61
C GLY A 893 -0.79 31.43 18.01
N PHE A 894 0.09 31.46 16.99
CA PHE A 894 1.53 31.64 17.14
C PHE A 894 1.95 32.95 16.47
N LEU A 895 2.73 33.77 17.17
CA LEU A 895 3.38 34.96 16.60
C LEU A 895 4.68 34.58 15.89
N ALA A 896 5.27 35.54 15.15
CA ALA A 896 6.51 35.32 14.39
C ALA A 896 7.71 34.94 15.27
N ASP A 897 7.73 35.38 16.53
CA ASP A 897 8.72 35.01 17.54
C ASP A 897 8.41 33.65 18.22
N ARG A 898 7.40 32.92 17.73
CA ARG A 898 6.84 31.68 18.28
C ARG A 898 6.18 31.81 19.65
N SER A 899 5.90 33.01 20.12
CA SER A 899 5.06 33.18 21.31
C SER A 899 3.62 32.76 21.02
N ILE A 900 2.99 32.13 22.01
CA ILE A 900 1.62 31.63 21.94
C ILE A 900 0.64 32.61 22.57
N PHE A 901 -0.53 32.77 21.95
CA PHE A 901 -1.62 33.57 22.50
C PHE A 901 -2.97 32.93 22.21
N SER A 902 -3.96 33.23 23.06
CA SER A 902 -5.35 32.89 22.79
C SER A 902 -6.00 34.04 22.03
N PHE A 903 -6.73 33.74 20.95
CA PHE A 903 -7.50 34.77 20.26
C PHE A 903 -8.58 35.36 21.19
N PRO A 904 -8.84 36.68 21.13
CA PRO A 904 -9.81 37.33 22.00
C PRO A 904 -11.26 36.98 21.64
N ASN A 905 -11.53 36.71 20.35
CA ASN A 905 -12.80 36.15 19.87
C ASN A 905 -12.56 34.78 19.19
N SER A 906 -13.62 34.18 18.67
CA SER A 906 -13.59 32.85 18.05
C SER A 906 -14.32 32.81 16.71
N ALA A 907 -14.28 31.64 16.06
CA ALA A 907 -15.00 31.46 14.82
C ALA A 907 -16.52 31.52 15.06
N PRO A 908 -17.26 32.35 14.29
CA PRO A 908 -18.70 32.54 14.50
C PRO A 908 -19.54 31.33 14.06
N ALA A 909 -20.84 31.39 14.38
CA ALA A 909 -21.84 30.49 13.82
C ALA A 909 -21.99 30.76 12.31
N GLN A 910 -21.91 29.71 11.48
CA GLN A 910 -21.89 29.82 10.01
C GLN A 910 -22.40 28.54 9.36
N ASP A 911 -22.94 28.66 8.16
CA ASP A 911 -23.18 27.51 7.29
C ASP A 911 -21.99 27.32 6.35
N LEU A 912 -21.37 26.14 6.42
CA LEU A 912 -20.24 25.78 5.58
C LEU A 912 -20.62 24.71 4.57
N TRP A 913 -20.16 24.84 3.34
CA TRP A 913 -20.37 23.86 2.29
C TRP A 913 -19.17 23.76 1.36
N GLU A 914 -18.95 22.56 0.83
CA GLU A 914 -17.87 22.26 -0.10
C GLU A 914 -18.33 21.21 -1.11
N VAL A 915 -18.22 21.53 -2.40
CA VAL A 915 -18.18 20.55 -3.48
C VAL A 915 -16.72 20.16 -3.68
N HIS A 916 -16.44 18.87 -3.83
CA HIS A 916 -15.10 18.36 -4.12
C HIS A 916 -15.15 17.23 -5.12
N SER A 917 -14.08 17.05 -5.89
CA SER A 917 -13.97 16.00 -6.89
C SER A 917 -12.53 15.55 -7.05
N ARG A 918 -12.35 14.25 -7.24
CA ARG A 918 -11.13 13.62 -7.70
C ARG A 918 -11.39 12.97 -9.04
N ILE A 919 -10.49 13.17 -9.99
CA ILE A 919 -10.55 12.60 -11.34
C ILE A 919 -9.25 11.85 -11.58
N VAL A 920 -9.34 10.62 -12.05
CA VAL A 920 -8.20 9.81 -12.49
C VAL A 920 -8.43 9.39 -13.94
N SER A 921 -7.42 9.57 -14.79
CA SER A 921 -7.45 9.15 -16.18
C SER A 921 -6.10 8.59 -16.60
N LYS A 922 -6.06 7.29 -16.92
CA LYS A 922 -4.85 6.55 -17.32
C LYS A 922 -5.08 6.01 -18.73
N LEU A 923 -4.74 6.81 -19.73
CA LEU A 923 -5.01 6.47 -21.13
C LEU A 923 -4.03 5.42 -21.69
N GLY A 924 -2.89 5.23 -21.03
CA GLY A 924 -1.93 4.19 -21.33
C GLY A 924 -0.84 4.09 -20.25
N PRO A 925 0.11 3.15 -20.38
CA PRO A 925 1.16 2.93 -19.37
C PRO A 925 2.09 4.13 -19.17
N ASP A 926 2.18 5.00 -20.18
CA ASP A 926 3.06 6.17 -20.22
C ASP A 926 2.31 7.50 -20.16
N PHE A 927 0.97 7.49 -20.12
CA PHE A 927 0.19 8.73 -20.04
C PHE A 927 -0.95 8.61 -19.03
N GLY A 928 -0.91 9.47 -18.02
CA GLY A 928 -2.00 9.62 -17.08
C GLY A 928 -2.13 11.03 -16.55
N MET A 929 -3.28 11.28 -15.93
CA MET A 929 -3.61 12.52 -15.23
C MET A 929 -4.44 12.22 -13.98
N ILE A 930 -4.13 12.89 -12.89
CA ILE A 930 -4.93 12.92 -11.67
C ILE A 930 -5.23 14.38 -11.36
N GLY A 931 -6.49 14.71 -11.10
CA GLY A 931 -6.90 16.05 -10.69
C GLY A 931 -7.75 16.00 -9.42
N ASN A 932 -7.45 16.86 -8.44
CA ASN A 932 -8.32 17.09 -7.30
C ASN A 932 -8.82 18.53 -7.32
N PHE A 933 -10.10 18.73 -7.03
CA PHE A 933 -10.75 20.04 -7.11
C PHE A 933 -11.67 20.24 -5.91
N TYR A 934 -11.79 21.47 -5.45
CA TYR A 934 -12.78 21.88 -4.46
C TYR A 934 -13.33 23.29 -4.75
N TYR A 935 -14.59 23.50 -4.36
CA TYR A 935 -15.25 24.79 -4.39
C TYR A 935 -16.22 24.90 -3.22
N GLY A 936 -16.16 25.99 -2.47
CA GLY A 936 -16.99 26.14 -1.28
C GLY A 936 -16.76 27.44 -0.55
N ASN A 937 -17.36 27.54 0.63
CA ASN A 937 -17.06 28.60 1.58
C ASN A 937 -16.24 28.06 2.77
N GLY A 938 -15.60 28.95 3.50
CA GLY A 938 -14.76 28.59 4.64
C GLY A 938 -14.62 29.76 5.62
N GLN A 939 -14.38 29.43 6.87
CA GLN A 939 -14.10 30.39 7.95
C GLN A 939 -12.69 30.17 8.50
N GLY A 940 -12.07 31.24 9.00
CA GLY A 940 -10.80 31.18 9.71
C GLY A 940 -10.93 30.45 11.05
N ASN A 941 -9.79 30.06 11.64
CA ASN A 941 -9.79 29.38 12.94
C ASN A 941 -9.84 30.35 14.13
N GLY A 942 -9.27 31.56 13.97
CA GLY A 942 -9.18 32.60 15.00
C GLY A 942 -10.45 33.43 15.15
N ASP A 943 -10.29 34.76 15.23
CA ASP A 943 -11.31 35.75 15.58
C ASP A 943 -12.00 36.42 14.39
N SER A 944 -11.69 36.01 13.16
CA SER A 944 -12.21 36.66 11.95
C SER A 944 -13.67 36.29 11.65
N GLU A 945 -14.55 37.29 11.53
CA GLU A 945 -15.93 37.13 11.05
C GLU A 945 -16.03 36.91 9.53
N ARG A 946 -14.93 37.12 8.79
CA ARG A 946 -14.92 37.10 7.34
C ARG A 946 -15.00 35.68 6.80
N LEU A 947 -16.13 35.35 6.17
CA LEU A 947 -16.31 34.13 5.38
C LEU A 947 -15.65 34.28 4.00
N ILE A 948 -14.87 33.29 3.59
CA ILE A 948 -14.23 33.26 2.26
C ILE A 948 -15.00 32.33 1.33
N LYS A 949 -15.04 32.65 0.04
CA LYS A 949 -15.52 31.76 -1.03
C LYS A 949 -14.34 31.34 -1.87
N ARG A 950 -13.94 30.08 -1.73
CA ARG A 950 -12.67 29.55 -2.23
C ARG A 950 -12.91 28.53 -3.33
N PHE A 951 -12.04 28.56 -4.33
CA PHE A 951 -11.86 27.50 -5.31
C PHE A 951 -10.41 27.06 -5.27
N GLY A 952 -10.15 25.77 -5.42
CA GLY A 952 -8.81 25.31 -5.70
C GLY A 952 -8.78 23.95 -6.35
N GLY A 953 -7.64 23.63 -6.94
CA GLY A 953 -7.37 22.32 -7.46
C GLY A 953 -5.91 22.12 -7.81
N ASP A 954 -5.53 20.85 -7.83
CA ASP A 954 -4.24 20.38 -8.32
C ASP A 954 -4.44 19.39 -9.47
N ILE A 955 -3.59 19.48 -10.48
CA ILE A 955 -3.54 18.54 -11.60
C ILE A 955 -2.10 18.01 -11.68
N ARG A 956 -1.97 16.70 -11.62
CA ARG A 956 -0.73 15.97 -11.83
C ARG A 956 -0.85 15.17 -13.12
N MET A 957 0.07 15.38 -14.04
CA MET A 957 0.11 14.68 -15.32
C MET A 957 1.49 14.04 -15.50
N ILE A 958 1.49 12.77 -15.93
CA ILE A 958 2.73 12.06 -16.27
C ILE A 958 2.64 11.69 -17.74
N TYR A 959 3.67 12.07 -18.50
CA TYR A 959 3.85 11.65 -19.89
C TYR A 959 5.28 11.14 -20.10
N LYS A 960 5.44 9.84 -20.27
CA LYS A 960 6.73 9.15 -20.36
C LYS A 960 7.61 9.47 -19.16
N LYS A 961 8.64 10.31 -19.36
CA LYS A 961 9.59 10.75 -18.33
C LYS A 961 9.28 12.13 -17.75
N TYR A 962 8.28 12.81 -18.29
CA TYR A 962 7.90 14.16 -17.87
C TYR A 962 6.77 14.10 -16.87
N LYS A 963 6.86 14.95 -15.84
CA LYS A 963 5.80 15.19 -14.87
C LYS A 963 5.46 16.67 -14.88
N LEU A 964 4.17 16.97 -14.99
CA LEU A 964 3.63 18.31 -14.88
C LEU A 964 2.75 18.35 -13.64
N GLN A 965 2.99 19.32 -12.76
CA GLN A 965 2.09 19.63 -11.66
C GLN A 965 1.60 21.07 -11.82
N TYR A 966 0.29 21.24 -11.72
CA TYR A 966 -0.35 22.54 -11.75
C TYR A 966 -1.22 22.67 -10.51
N THR A 967 -1.11 23.79 -9.80
CA THR A 967 -1.99 24.12 -8.68
C THR A 967 -2.58 25.50 -8.88
N GLN A 968 -3.87 25.62 -8.62
CA GLN A 968 -4.59 26.87 -8.62
C GLN A 968 -5.39 27.00 -7.32
N LYS A 969 -5.32 28.17 -6.69
CA LYS A 969 -6.20 28.55 -5.59
C LYS A 969 -6.71 29.97 -5.82
N ILE A 970 -7.99 30.20 -5.56
CA ILE A 970 -8.67 31.49 -5.76
C ILE A 970 -9.37 31.87 -4.46
N ASN A 971 -9.11 33.08 -3.97
CA ASN A 971 -9.61 33.61 -2.69
C ASN A 971 -9.41 32.63 -1.53
N ASP A 972 -8.21 32.08 -1.44
CA ASP A 972 -7.89 30.99 -0.52
C ASP A 972 -6.72 31.33 0.38
N TRP A 973 -6.63 30.61 1.50
CA TRP A 973 -5.52 30.71 2.44
C TRP A 973 -4.19 30.35 1.79
N GLY A 974 -3.12 30.94 2.33
CA GLY A 974 -1.74 30.60 1.97
C GLY A 974 -1.35 29.18 2.34
N PRO A 975 -0.06 28.82 2.14
CA PRO A 975 0.42 27.45 2.30
C PRO A 975 0.59 26.97 3.75
N PHE A 976 0.58 27.88 4.74
CA PHE A 976 0.84 27.56 6.15
C PHE A 976 -0.41 27.75 7.02
N ASP A 977 -0.50 27.01 8.14
CA ASP A 977 -1.70 26.96 8.99
C ASP A 977 -2.08 28.32 9.59
N TYR A 978 -1.09 29.15 9.94
CA TYR A 978 -1.35 30.50 10.44
C TYR A 978 -2.13 31.37 9.45
N HIS A 979 -2.06 31.10 8.14
CA HIS A 979 -2.90 31.80 7.16
C HIS A 979 -4.37 31.55 7.43
N ARG A 980 -4.75 30.34 7.86
CA ARG A 980 -6.14 30.05 8.23
C ARG A 980 -6.47 30.59 9.61
N ASP A 981 -5.53 30.60 10.54
CA ASP A 981 -5.73 31.14 11.88
C ASP A 981 -6.05 32.63 11.86
N PHE A 982 -5.23 33.42 11.16
CA PHE A 982 -5.41 34.87 10.98
C PHE A 982 -6.31 35.24 9.79
N ASN A 983 -6.90 34.23 9.12
CA ASN A 983 -7.71 34.40 7.92
C ASN A 983 -7.02 35.24 6.82
N LEU A 984 -5.73 35.00 6.57
CA LEU A 984 -4.92 35.62 5.53
C LEU A 984 -5.10 34.87 4.19
N THR A 985 -5.46 35.60 3.14
CA THR A 985 -5.84 35.01 1.85
C THR A 985 -5.17 35.71 0.68
N TYR A 986 -5.01 34.96 -0.40
CA TYR A 986 -4.55 35.48 -1.68
C TYR A 986 -5.70 35.41 -2.70
N PRO A 987 -5.98 36.48 -3.47
CA PRO A 987 -7.02 36.45 -4.50
C PRO A 987 -6.78 35.38 -5.57
N VAL A 988 -5.52 35.22 -6.01
CA VAL A 988 -5.11 34.17 -6.95
C VAL A 988 -3.74 33.63 -6.53
N GLN A 989 -3.60 32.31 -6.51
CA GLN A 989 -2.33 31.60 -6.33
C GLN A 989 -2.20 30.57 -7.44
N LEU A 990 -1.07 30.57 -8.14
CA LEU A 990 -0.73 29.66 -9.21
C LEU A 990 0.63 29.02 -8.92
N MET A 991 0.73 27.73 -9.16
CA MET A 991 2.01 27.01 -9.20
C MET A 991 2.02 26.10 -10.42
N LEU A 992 3.12 26.14 -11.18
CA LEU A 992 3.37 25.25 -12.30
C LEU A 992 4.77 24.65 -12.13
N ASP A 993 4.85 23.33 -12.01
CA ASP A 993 6.10 22.56 -11.93
C ASP A 993 6.19 21.63 -13.13
N LEU A 994 7.26 21.75 -13.90
CA LEU A 994 7.59 20.84 -14.98
C LEU A 994 8.93 20.18 -14.66
N SER A 995 8.93 18.85 -14.60
CA SER A 995 10.13 18.07 -14.31
C SER A 995 10.28 16.87 -15.21
N THR A 996 11.50 16.35 -15.27
CA THR A 996 11.84 15.10 -15.94
C THR A 996 12.75 14.26 -15.05
N THR A 997 12.57 12.94 -15.10
CA THR A 997 13.27 11.98 -14.23
C THR A 997 14.19 11.06 -15.04
N LEU A 998 15.27 10.55 -14.44
CA LEU A 998 16.08 9.50 -15.09
C LEU A 998 15.26 8.21 -15.29
N GLY A 999 14.44 7.86 -14.29
CA GLY A 999 13.50 6.73 -14.28
C GLY A 999 12.10 7.08 -14.77
N LYS A 1000 11.11 6.22 -14.46
CA LYS A 1000 9.68 6.53 -14.64
C LYS A 1000 9.22 7.47 -13.52
N PRO A 1001 8.52 8.58 -13.81
CA PRO A 1001 7.97 9.45 -12.78
C PRO A 1001 6.94 8.69 -11.94
N ASP A 1002 6.94 8.92 -10.64
CA ASP A 1002 5.96 8.38 -9.71
C ASP A 1002 4.81 9.37 -9.48
N TRP A 1003 3.64 8.85 -9.11
CA TRP A 1003 2.49 9.64 -8.68
C TRP A 1003 2.69 10.23 -7.28
N PHE A 1004 3.37 9.47 -6.41
CA PHE A 1004 3.75 9.94 -5.09
C PHE A 1004 4.98 10.86 -5.13
N ILE A 1005 5.16 11.62 -4.04
CA ILE A 1005 6.31 12.52 -3.86
C ILE A 1005 7.43 11.72 -3.21
N LEU A 1006 7.96 10.74 -3.94
CA LEU A 1006 9.11 9.96 -3.50
C LEU A 1006 10.44 10.56 -3.99
N PRO A 1007 11.55 10.33 -3.27
CA PRO A 1007 12.87 10.71 -3.74
C PRO A 1007 13.18 10.09 -5.10
N SER A 1008 13.54 10.93 -6.08
CA SER A 1008 13.90 10.49 -7.43
C SER A 1008 14.96 11.40 -8.02
N THR A 1009 15.85 10.86 -8.85
CA THR A 1009 16.77 11.70 -9.64
C THR A 1009 16.01 12.43 -10.73
N GLN A 1010 15.88 13.75 -10.60
CA GLN A 1010 15.05 14.61 -11.44
C GLN A 1010 15.62 16.02 -11.59
N ILE A 1011 15.28 16.66 -12.69
CA ILE A 1011 15.52 18.08 -12.95
C ILE A 1011 14.20 18.75 -13.29
N GLY A 1012 13.98 19.95 -12.79
CA GLY A 1012 12.73 20.66 -13.05
C GLY A 1012 12.82 22.17 -12.86
N ILE A 1013 11.74 22.81 -13.27
CA ILE A 1013 11.48 24.23 -13.07
C ILE A 1013 10.08 24.39 -12.49
N ARG A 1014 9.97 25.22 -11.47
CA ARG A 1014 8.71 25.57 -10.80
C ARG A 1014 8.54 27.08 -10.83
N GLY A 1015 7.40 27.53 -11.32
CA GLY A 1015 6.96 28.92 -11.19
C GLY A 1015 5.83 29.00 -10.17
N THR A 1016 5.95 29.88 -9.19
CA THR A 1016 4.88 30.25 -8.26
C THR A 1016 4.53 31.71 -8.47
N TRP A 1017 3.25 32.05 -8.55
CA TRP A 1017 2.77 33.43 -8.66
C TRP A 1017 1.55 33.64 -7.78
N ARG A 1018 1.48 34.78 -7.10
CA ARG A 1018 0.31 35.18 -6.31
C ARG A 1018 -0.04 36.63 -6.55
N SER A 1019 -1.33 36.94 -6.64
CA SER A 1019 -1.81 38.30 -6.47
C SER A 1019 -2.01 38.61 -4.99
N LEU A 1020 -1.90 39.89 -4.64
CA LEU A 1020 -1.96 40.37 -3.26
C LEU A 1020 -3.00 41.48 -3.13
N ASN A 1021 -3.72 41.49 -2.02
CA ASN A 1021 -4.60 42.57 -1.63
C ASN A 1021 -4.52 42.81 -0.12
N GLU A 1022 -5.45 43.60 0.43
CA GLU A 1022 -5.50 43.97 1.85
C GLU A 1022 -5.57 42.79 2.83
N PHE A 1023 -5.91 41.58 2.36
CA PHE A 1023 -5.95 40.36 3.16
C PHE A 1023 -4.74 39.45 2.95
N SER A 1024 -3.85 39.82 2.03
CA SER A 1024 -2.68 39.03 1.70
C SER A 1024 -1.50 39.40 2.61
N PRO A 1025 -0.75 38.40 3.09
CA PRO A 1025 0.54 38.65 3.72
C PRO A 1025 1.44 39.47 2.80
N ARG A 1026 2.26 40.34 3.40
CA ARG A 1026 3.26 41.17 2.69
C ARG A 1026 2.69 42.24 1.77
N TYR A 1027 1.38 42.41 1.59
CA TYR A 1027 0.83 43.51 0.79
C TYR A 1027 1.15 44.86 1.45
N SER A 1028 1.98 45.67 0.81
CA SER A 1028 2.41 46.98 1.30
C SER A 1028 2.30 48.02 0.19
N PRO A 1029 1.09 48.54 -0.06
CA PRO A 1029 0.87 49.58 -1.05
C PRO A 1029 1.40 50.95 -0.62
N ASN A 1030 1.62 51.13 0.69
CA ASN A 1030 2.02 52.40 1.31
C ASN A 1030 3.53 52.51 1.55
N ASN A 1031 4.32 51.44 1.35
CA ASN A 1031 5.77 51.55 1.36
C ASN A 1031 6.17 52.46 0.20
N ALA A 1032 6.51 53.69 0.57
CA ALA A 1032 7.00 54.74 -0.28
C ALA A 1032 8.11 54.23 -1.22
N LEU A 1033 8.16 54.77 -2.44
CA LEU A 1033 9.38 54.73 -3.24
C LEU A 1033 10.56 55.17 -2.35
N GLU A 1034 11.72 54.55 -2.52
CA GLU A 1034 12.99 55.02 -1.94
C GLU A 1034 13.00 56.56 -2.10
N PHE A 1035 13.05 57.33 -1.00
CA PHE A 1035 12.93 58.81 -0.92
C PHE A 1035 11.54 59.48 -0.74
N ALA A 1036 10.40 58.79 -0.62
CA ALA A 1036 9.14 59.48 -0.31
C ALA A 1036 9.03 59.85 1.18
N ALA A 1037 8.81 61.13 1.48
CA ALA A 1037 8.77 61.70 2.84
C ALA A 1037 7.40 61.60 3.53
N ALA A 1038 6.40 61.00 2.88
CA ALA A 1038 5.05 60.78 3.40
C ALA A 1038 4.43 59.54 2.75
N PRO A 1039 3.49 58.86 3.43
CA PRO A 1039 2.70 57.77 2.83
C PRO A 1039 1.99 58.24 1.56
N ILE A 1040 1.99 57.41 0.51
CA ILE A 1040 1.21 57.69 -0.69
C ILE A 1040 -0.28 57.59 -0.32
N ILE A 1041 -1.08 58.62 -0.57
CA ILE A 1041 -2.54 58.58 -0.37
C ILE A 1041 -3.18 58.38 -1.74
N SER A 1042 -3.80 57.22 -1.99
CA SER A 1042 -4.55 56.98 -3.22
C SER A 1042 -6.03 57.38 -3.07
N PRO A 1043 -6.53 58.41 -3.80
CA PRO A 1043 -7.94 58.81 -3.74
C PRO A 1043 -8.90 57.79 -4.38
N VAL A 1044 -8.39 56.76 -5.07
CA VAL A 1044 -9.18 55.69 -5.72
C VAL A 1044 -8.89 54.30 -5.16
N GLY A 1045 -8.11 54.20 -4.06
CA GLY A 1045 -7.59 52.94 -3.53
C GLY A 1045 -6.33 52.45 -4.26
N PHE A 1046 -5.60 51.52 -3.66
CA PHE A 1046 -4.42 50.91 -4.30
C PHE A 1046 -4.83 49.69 -5.13
N GLY A 1047 -4.08 49.43 -6.21
CA GLY A 1047 -4.28 48.22 -7.01
C GLY A 1047 -3.78 46.96 -6.28
N ASN A 1048 -4.14 45.79 -6.79
CA ASN A 1048 -3.60 44.52 -6.29
C ASN A 1048 -2.08 44.46 -6.49
N GLY A 1049 -1.36 43.99 -5.48
CA GLY A 1049 0.06 43.65 -5.57
C GLY A 1049 0.30 42.30 -6.20
N SER A 1050 1.56 41.90 -6.31
CA SER A 1050 1.93 40.55 -6.75
C SER A 1050 3.25 40.10 -6.15
N GLU A 1051 3.41 38.79 -5.99
CA GLU A 1051 4.69 38.15 -5.72
C GLU A 1051 4.87 36.93 -6.64
N TRP A 1052 6.12 36.66 -7.02
CA TRP A 1052 6.45 35.52 -7.85
C TRP A 1052 7.81 34.94 -7.51
N GLU A 1053 7.95 33.65 -7.79
CA GLU A 1053 9.16 32.85 -7.59
C GLU A 1053 9.34 31.92 -8.79
N ILE A 1054 10.55 31.89 -9.35
CA ILE A 1054 10.99 30.87 -10.29
C ILE A 1054 12.08 30.06 -9.59
N MET A 1055 11.75 28.80 -9.29
CA MET A 1055 12.66 27.83 -8.72
C MET A 1055 13.14 26.89 -9.83
N THR A 1056 14.45 26.73 -10.00
CA THR A 1056 15.01 25.61 -10.79
C THR A 1056 15.67 24.65 -9.83
N TYR A 1057 15.56 23.34 -10.09
CA TYR A 1057 16.08 22.34 -9.17
C TYR A 1057 16.66 21.13 -9.88
N ILE A 1058 17.68 20.55 -9.24
CA ILE A 1058 18.23 19.24 -9.56
C ILE A 1058 18.19 18.44 -8.26
N HIS A 1059 17.45 17.35 -8.29
CA HIS A 1059 17.47 16.35 -7.23
C HIS A 1059 18.22 15.13 -7.74
N ILE A 1060 19.17 14.65 -6.95
CA ILE A 1060 19.87 13.39 -7.17
C ILE A 1060 19.37 12.44 -6.08
N ASN A 1061 19.01 11.22 -6.46
CA ASN A 1061 18.71 10.11 -5.55
C ASN A 1061 19.41 8.84 -6.04
N ILE A 1062 20.29 8.28 -5.20
CA ILE A 1062 21.00 7.02 -5.43
C ILE A 1062 20.80 6.15 -4.19
N GLY A 1063 20.10 5.03 -4.32
CA GLY A 1063 19.75 4.17 -3.18
C GLY A 1063 18.24 3.90 -3.12
N LYS A 1064 17.74 3.56 -1.93
CA LYS A 1064 16.30 3.42 -1.66
C LYS A 1064 15.54 4.73 -1.90
#